data_AF-A0A672JXK0-F1
#
_entry.id   AF-A0A672JXK0-F1
#
_cell.length_a   1.000
_cell.length_b   1.000
_cell.length_c   1.000
_cell.angle_alpha   90.00
_cell.angle_beta   90.00
_cell.angle_gamma   90.00
#
_symmetry.space_group_name_H-M   'P 1'
#
loop_
_entity.id
_entity.type
_entity.pdbx_description
1 polymer ?
#
loop_
_entity_poly.entity_id
_entity_poly.type
_entity_poly.pdbx_seq_one_letter_code
_entity_poly.pdbx_strand_id
1 'polypeptide(L)'
;WLPGNSHQFPNGDVKVDQKRQLPSQLYWIFKHQYTFQEAPLWCLKCCEEEEFCHVSDIRDEGPLYFACVLYPDTRVCGANDKPLRQACSLVMTQSLQTAYQKKCKSFIHKKIMFFECERRCDEDSCCRGIGYVQDSGVPDVLCLTLNSLGIQTCGENDSTNWRIQDCSPSKVQTEAYPFGWYEKPADLKNWKQLDAASVKVYSSVSAFDIVHISRDIAEDLDQVREWCLSGNISHLSFSENFYRKCVMYPDTHPCLPTTSGPRCFLVIKEPAQSVYVRTGIQPDLTSVSIPDHGTLLGESEVKPITGSDSKRVTYFLGVPYAHPPIGDLRFSPPQLADWTSTWDATFSRSSCLQPGDPTDSTSSEDCLYLNVFVASSNAPVLLFFHNSGSGLLDGPYLAAVGNIIVVTASFRVAAFSFLSAGSSALLGNCGLQDQAAVLGWVQKIIALFGGDPTKVTVGAERNGADIASLHLTSPSASSLFHCALLMGGSVFSPAVVMSTSKAQAQTASLAQELGCLASDTSQLLTCLRSKPAQSINAAQTKLLAVSGPLQAWSPVVDGTVVREKPSVRTLPQNGLISRKNFEQLQGRTDSKTAFYAALSNSLSGDDANAFVKEAATWFYSLQHSPTPSGYNVFSRTLENATRDLFIICPAVDMAEFWAANTRSSVHMYHLPEDAAYNSVDLSALMNVQYLFGVPLASETRDLFSTKERTLTLQIMNYMANFLKSGNPNLSLAASTSFSKFLPPWPQFMPHPGGWGYKELSFTLNNRKNLQSPQCSFWSQYVPALITSTGYQSQSQTPASLGLQANLNLRKMLTIGLKMFRFSCNCLF
;
A
#
# COMPACT_ATOMS: atom_id res chain seq x y z
N TRP A 1 66.08 -34.24 -24.85
CA TRP A 1 64.85 -35.00 -24.56
C TRP A 1 64.17 -34.31 -23.40
N LEU A 2 63.05 -33.62 -23.64
CA LEU A 2 62.26 -32.97 -22.58
C LEU A 2 61.48 -34.07 -21.81
N PRO A 3 61.24 -33.92 -20.49
CA PRO A 3 60.28 -34.75 -19.78
C PRO A 3 58.92 -34.73 -20.50
N GLY A 4 58.24 -35.86 -20.62
CA GLY A 4 57.01 -36.01 -21.42
C GLY A 4 55.83 -35.10 -21.02
N ASN A 5 55.94 -34.39 -19.90
CA ASN A 5 54.91 -33.56 -19.28
C ASN A 5 55.08 -32.05 -19.46
N SER A 6 56.13 -31.59 -20.16
CA SER A 6 56.40 -30.16 -20.35
C SER A 6 56.64 -29.82 -21.81
N HIS A 7 56.13 -28.67 -22.27
CA HIS A 7 56.40 -28.16 -23.62
C HIS A 7 56.90 -26.72 -23.56
N GLN A 8 57.74 -26.35 -24.53
CA GLN A 8 58.25 -24.98 -24.65
C GLN A 8 57.10 -24.08 -25.10
N PHE A 9 56.87 -23.00 -24.35
CA PHE A 9 55.75 -22.10 -24.59
C PHE A 9 56.13 -21.05 -25.65
N PRO A 10 55.34 -20.85 -26.73
CA PRO A 10 55.61 -19.80 -27.70
C PRO A 10 55.28 -18.42 -27.11
N ASN A 11 56.24 -17.50 -27.13
CA ASN A 11 56.12 -16.14 -26.55
C ASN A 11 54.98 -15.26 -27.13
N GLY A 12 54.25 -15.72 -28.15
CA GLY A 12 53.18 -14.96 -28.81
C GLY A 12 51.88 -14.79 -28.01
N ASP A 13 51.64 -15.61 -26.96
CA ASP A 13 50.37 -15.66 -26.22
C ASP A 13 50.44 -15.08 -24.78
N VAL A 14 51.52 -14.37 -24.45
CA VAL A 14 51.77 -13.80 -23.11
C VAL A 14 51.41 -12.32 -23.05
N LYS A 15 50.57 -11.93 -22.09
CA LYS A 15 50.29 -10.52 -21.77
C LYS A 15 51.14 -10.08 -20.59
N VAL A 16 51.92 -9.01 -20.77
CA VAL A 16 52.74 -8.45 -19.69
C VAL A 16 51.97 -7.35 -18.97
N ASP A 17 51.73 -7.54 -17.68
CA ASP A 17 51.12 -6.53 -16.79
C ASP A 17 52.07 -6.24 -15.62
N GLN A 18 52.76 -5.11 -15.70
CA GLN A 18 53.76 -4.69 -14.71
C GLN A 18 53.16 -4.25 -13.38
N LYS A 19 51.83 -4.03 -13.30
CA LYS A 19 51.16 -3.60 -12.05
C LYS A 19 50.68 -4.76 -11.20
N ARG A 20 50.66 -5.98 -11.75
CA ARG A 20 50.19 -7.18 -11.05
C ARG A 20 51.33 -7.77 -10.22
N GLN A 21 51.04 -8.21 -8.99
CA GLN A 21 51.97 -9.01 -8.21
C GLN A 21 51.63 -10.49 -8.39
N LEU A 22 52.62 -11.29 -8.82
CA LEU A 22 52.49 -12.73 -8.96
C LEU A 22 53.41 -13.41 -7.94
N PRO A 23 52.91 -14.36 -7.14
CA PRO A 23 53.78 -15.17 -6.30
C PRO A 23 54.71 -15.99 -7.20
N SER A 24 55.98 -16.04 -6.86
CA SER A 24 56.99 -16.80 -7.61
C SER A 24 58.08 -17.32 -6.68
N GLN A 25 58.68 -18.45 -7.05
CA GLN A 25 59.87 -18.97 -6.40
C GLN A 25 61.07 -18.77 -7.33
N LEU A 26 62.19 -18.30 -6.78
CA LEU A 26 63.39 -17.97 -7.55
C LEU A 26 64.57 -18.84 -7.10
N TYR A 27 65.21 -19.49 -8.05
CA TYR A 27 66.41 -20.29 -7.85
C TYR A 27 67.56 -19.77 -8.71
N TRP A 28 68.76 -19.70 -8.11
CA TRP A 28 69.98 -19.31 -8.81
C TRP A 28 70.79 -20.55 -9.19
N ILE A 29 71.02 -20.75 -10.48
CA ILE A 29 71.74 -21.90 -11.04
C ILE A 29 73.11 -21.42 -11.50
N PHE A 30 74.18 -21.77 -10.78
CA PHE A 30 75.50 -21.25 -11.11
C PHE A 30 76.10 -21.86 -12.39
N LYS A 31 76.62 -21.00 -13.28
CA LYS A 31 77.17 -21.38 -14.59
C LYS A 31 78.44 -22.23 -14.53
N HIS A 32 79.12 -22.26 -13.38
CA HIS A 32 80.29 -23.11 -13.18
C HIS A 32 79.92 -24.59 -12.90
N GLN A 33 78.65 -24.88 -12.58
CA GLN A 33 78.15 -26.24 -12.29
C GLN A 33 77.18 -26.76 -13.36
N TYR A 34 76.45 -25.87 -14.04
CA TYR A 34 75.42 -26.24 -15.02
C TYR A 34 75.66 -25.53 -16.34
N THR A 35 75.67 -26.30 -17.42
CA THR A 35 75.73 -25.76 -18.78
C THR A 35 74.39 -25.15 -19.21
N PHE A 36 74.40 -24.40 -20.31
CA PHE A 36 73.19 -23.81 -20.91
C PHE A 36 72.12 -24.85 -21.29
N GLN A 37 72.49 -26.12 -21.50
CA GLN A 37 71.55 -27.20 -21.78
C GLN A 37 71.03 -27.90 -20.52
N GLU A 38 71.80 -27.89 -19.43
CA GLU A 38 71.46 -28.54 -18.16
C GLU A 38 70.62 -27.64 -17.24
N ALA A 39 70.84 -26.33 -17.27
CA ALA A 39 70.08 -25.38 -16.46
C ALA A 39 68.56 -25.43 -16.73
N PRO A 40 68.07 -25.55 -17.99
CA PRO A 40 66.65 -25.76 -18.26
C PRO A 40 66.10 -27.08 -17.72
N LEU A 41 66.88 -28.16 -17.81
CA LEU A 41 66.46 -29.47 -17.30
C LEU A 41 66.34 -29.50 -15.78
N TRP A 42 67.26 -28.82 -15.09
CA TRP A 42 67.20 -28.67 -13.63
C TRP A 42 65.97 -27.86 -13.21
N CYS A 43 65.71 -26.74 -13.87
CA CYS A 43 64.55 -25.89 -13.58
C CYS A 43 63.22 -26.62 -13.82
N LEU A 44 63.14 -27.41 -14.92
CA LEU A 44 62.00 -28.27 -15.21
C LEU A 44 61.76 -29.32 -14.13
N LYS A 45 62.83 -29.94 -13.62
CA LYS A 45 62.73 -30.95 -12.57
C LYS A 45 62.21 -30.34 -11.25
N CYS A 46 62.69 -29.16 -10.88
CA CYS A 46 62.15 -28.42 -9.73
C CYS A 46 60.66 -28.11 -9.90
N CYS A 47 60.23 -27.71 -11.11
CA CYS A 47 58.82 -27.48 -11.41
C CYS A 47 57.95 -28.76 -11.39
N GLU A 48 58.53 -29.93 -11.65
CA GLU A 48 57.82 -31.21 -11.50
C GLU A 48 57.60 -31.59 -10.04
N GLU A 49 58.60 -31.36 -9.18
CA GLU A 49 58.58 -31.67 -7.74
C GLU A 49 57.69 -30.69 -6.93
N GLU A 50 57.61 -29.42 -7.35
CA GLU A 50 56.76 -28.42 -6.69
C GLU A 50 55.31 -28.45 -7.22
N GLU A 51 54.33 -28.68 -6.34
CA GLU A 51 52.90 -28.66 -6.70
C GLU A 51 52.43 -27.27 -7.16
N PHE A 52 53.04 -26.21 -6.62
CA PHE A 52 52.75 -24.82 -6.96
C PHE A 52 53.16 -24.43 -8.38
N CYS A 53 54.11 -25.15 -9.01
CA CYS A 53 54.69 -24.72 -10.28
C CYS A 53 53.85 -25.14 -11.50
N HIS A 54 53.50 -24.14 -12.33
CA HIS A 54 52.82 -24.33 -13.61
C HIS A 54 53.64 -23.80 -14.80
N VAL A 55 54.34 -22.68 -14.61
CA VAL A 55 55.22 -22.08 -15.61
C VAL A 55 56.61 -21.94 -15.00
N SER A 56 57.63 -22.42 -15.70
CA SER A 56 59.03 -22.22 -15.34
C SER A 56 59.68 -21.33 -16.39
N ASP A 57 60.34 -20.26 -15.96
CA ASP A 57 61.06 -19.30 -16.81
C ASP A 57 62.54 -19.34 -16.45
N ILE A 58 63.40 -19.63 -17.43
CA ILE A 58 64.84 -19.60 -17.26
C ILE A 58 65.39 -18.34 -17.92
N ARG A 59 66.14 -17.58 -17.14
CA ARG A 59 66.74 -16.32 -17.55
C ARG A 59 68.26 -16.38 -17.45
N ASP A 60 68.91 -15.79 -18.45
CA ASP A 60 70.35 -15.54 -18.39
C ASP A 60 70.57 -14.12 -17.82
N GLU A 61 70.88 -14.05 -16.52
CA GLU A 61 71.06 -12.80 -15.78
C GLU A 61 72.55 -12.50 -15.49
N GLY A 62 73.40 -12.66 -16.51
CA GLY A 62 74.80 -12.21 -16.46
C GLY A 62 75.82 -13.36 -16.38
N PRO A 63 77.09 -13.09 -16.01
CA PRO A 63 78.18 -14.05 -16.21
C PRO A 63 78.24 -15.21 -15.20
N LEU A 64 77.51 -15.12 -14.07
CA LEU A 64 77.71 -16.02 -12.92
C LEU A 64 76.65 -17.11 -12.77
N TYR A 65 75.40 -16.85 -13.16
CA TYR A 65 74.28 -17.76 -12.93
C TYR A 65 73.18 -17.63 -14.00
N PHE A 66 72.33 -18.66 -14.09
CA PHE A 66 70.99 -18.59 -14.66
C PHE A 66 69.97 -18.42 -13.54
N ALA A 67 68.89 -17.68 -13.76
CA ALA A 67 67.78 -17.56 -12.83
C ALA A 67 66.62 -18.45 -13.30
N CYS A 68 66.20 -19.39 -12.45
CA CYS A 68 65.02 -20.22 -12.67
C CYS A 68 63.88 -19.68 -11.81
N VAL A 69 62.82 -19.19 -12.47
CA VAL A 69 61.65 -18.62 -11.80
C VAL A 69 60.46 -19.54 -12.01
N LEU A 70 59.86 -20.00 -10.93
CA LEU A 70 58.67 -20.84 -10.94
C LEU A 70 57.44 -19.99 -10.62
N TYR A 71 56.41 -20.09 -11.46
CA TYR A 71 55.15 -19.37 -11.35
C TYR A 71 53.98 -20.37 -11.27
N PRO A 72 52.87 -20.01 -10.59
CA PRO A 72 51.63 -20.78 -10.64
C PRO A 72 50.90 -20.56 -11.97
N ASP A 73 49.73 -21.16 -12.16
CA ASP A 73 48.92 -20.87 -13.35
C ASP A 73 48.40 -19.44 -13.30
N THR A 74 48.90 -18.58 -14.19
CA THR A 74 48.54 -17.15 -14.26
C THR A 74 47.62 -16.82 -15.42
N ARG A 75 47.01 -17.84 -16.05
CA ARG A 75 46.08 -17.65 -17.15
C ARG A 75 44.83 -16.91 -16.70
N VAL A 76 44.38 -15.97 -17.54
CA VAL A 76 43.10 -15.27 -17.34
C VAL A 76 42.18 -15.57 -18.53
N CYS A 77 41.07 -16.24 -18.25
CA CYS A 77 39.97 -16.47 -19.19
C CYS A 77 38.94 -15.34 -19.01
N GLY A 78 38.39 -14.79 -20.09
CA GLY A 78 37.48 -13.63 -20.02
C GLY A 78 36.16 -13.89 -19.26
N ALA A 79 35.52 -12.81 -18.80
CA ALA A 79 34.19 -12.80 -18.16
C ALA A 79 33.03 -12.67 -19.20
N ASN A 80 31.79 -12.92 -18.75
CA ASN A 80 30.50 -13.15 -19.45
C ASN A 80 30.15 -12.36 -20.73
N ASP A 81 30.88 -11.31 -21.10
CA ASP A 81 30.55 -10.43 -22.22
C ASP A 81 31.24 -10.86 -23.52
N LYS A 82 32.13 -11.85 -23.44
CA LYS A 82 32.86 -12.41 -24.58
C LYS A 82 32.51 -13.87 -24.81
N PRO A 83 32.42 -14.33 -26.07
CA PRO A 83 32.18 -15.73 -26.36
C PRO A 83 33.27 -16.59 -25.70
N LEU A 84 32.85 -17.67 -25.03
CA LEU A 84 33.67 -18.69 -24.33
C LEU A 84 34.75 -19.38 -25.20
N ARG A 85 35.01 -18.89 -26.42
CA ARG A 85 35.99 -19.40 -27.39
C ARG A 85 37.32 -18.62 -27.39
N GLN A 86 37.51 -17.54 -26.63
CA GLN A 86 38.83 -16.89 -26.56
C GLN A 86 39.80 -17.72 -25.72
N ALA A 87 40.96 -18.05 -26.31
CA ALA A 87 42.05 -18.73 -25.61
C ALA A 87 42.49 -17.90 -24.39
N CYS A 88 42.57 -18.55 -23.22
CA CYS A 88 43.01 -17.90 -21.99
C CYS A 88 44.47 -17.47 -22.15
N SER A 89 44.73 -16.17 -21.96
CA SER A 89 46.08 -15.62 -22.14
C SER A 89 46.86 -15.76 -20.84
N LEU A 90 48.13 -16.16 -20.91
CA LEU A 90 49.03 -16.14 -19.75
C LEU A 90 49.34 -14.68 -19.40
N VAL A 91 49.12 -14.26 -18.16
CA VAL A 91 49.46 -12.90 -17.72
C VAL A 91 50.70 -12.96 -16.84
N MET A 92 51.77 -12.26 -17.23
CA MET A 92 53.04 -12.26 -16.53
C MET A 92 53.43 -10.84 -16.12
N THR A 93 54.23 -10.70 -15.06
CA THR A 93 54.76 -9.38 -14.65
C THR A 93 55.81 -8.84 -15.60
N GLN A 94 56.49 -9.73 -16.34
CA GLN A 94 57.58 -9.44 -17.26
C GLN A 94 57.56 -10.40 -18.46
N SER A 95 58.28 -10.06 -19.53
CA SER A 95 58.42 -10.94 -20.70
C SER A 95 59.25 -12.18 -20.37
N LEU A 96 58.79 -13.35 -20.81
CA LEU A 96 59.47 -14.63 -20.63
C LEU A 96 60.66 -14.77 -21.59
N GLN A 97 61.79 -15.31 -21.11
CA GLN A 97 62.97 -15.55 -21.95
C GLN A 97 62.93 -16.97 -22.53
N THR A 98 63.05 -17.98 -21.67
CA THR A 98 62.96 -19.40 -22.05
C THR A 98 61.99 -20.08 -21.10
N ALA A 99 60.72 -20.12 -21.49
CA ALA A 99 59.66 -20.64 -20.63
C ALA A 99 59.16 -22.02 -21.05
N TYR A 100 58.91 -22.85 -20.05
CA TYR A 100 58.28 -24.16 -20.19
C TYR A 100 57.03 -24.23 -19.33
N GLN A 101 55.99 -24.81 -19.92
CA GLN A 101 54.73 -25.00 -19.25
C GLN A 101 54.53 -26.47 -18.88
N LYS A 102 54.23 -26.72 -17.60
CA LYS A 102 53.76 -28.02 -17.09
C LYS A 102 52.36 -28.27 -17.67
N LYS A 103 52.13 -29.43 -18.30
CA LYS A 103 50.82 -29.76 -18.90
C LYS A 103 49.74 -29.84 -17.80
N CYS A 104 48.96 -28.79 -17.59
CA CYS A 104 47.61 -28.90 -16.99
C CYS A 104 46.58 -29.01 -18.12
N LYS A 105 45.64 -29.95 -17.99
CA LYS A 105 44.54 -30.12 -18.96
C LYS A 105 43.37 -29.17 -18.67
N SER A 106 43.65 -27.89 -18.48
CA SER A 106 42.61 -26.86 -18.48
C SER A 106 42.22 -26.55 -19.93
N PHE A 107 41.08 -27.08 -20.37
CA PHE A 107 40.46 -26.68 -21.63
C PHE A 107 38.94 -26.74 -21.52
N ILE A 108 38.28 -25.74 -22.08
CA ILE A 108 36.86 -25.76 -22.43
C ILE A 108 36.68 -26.86 -23.46
N HIS A 109 36.04 -27.96 -23.08
CA HIS A 109 35.80 -29.07 -24.00
C HIS A 109 34.35 -29.09 -24.47
N LYS A 110 34.17 -29.33 -25.76
CA LYS A 110 32.86 -29.52 -26.40
C LYS A 110 32.55 -31.02 -26.47
N LYS A 111 31.30 -31.42 -26.21
CA LYS A 111 30.81 -32.81 -26.28
C LYS A 111 31.50 -33.77 -25.30
N ILE A 112 31.34 -33.55 -24.01
CA ILE A 112 31.76 -34.49 -22.97
C ILE A 112 30.55 -34.89 -22.12
N MET A 113 30.44 -36.19 -21.79
CA MET A 113 29.43 -36.71 -20.86
C MET A 113 29.73 -36.24 -19.44
N PHE A 114 28.71 -35.94 -18.62
CA PHE A 114 28.87 -35.43 -17.24
C PHE A 114 29.90 -36.22 -16.39
N PHE A 115 29.87 -37.55 -16.43
CA PHE A 115 30.82 -38.41 -15.69
C PHE A 115 32.29 -38.21 -16.10
N GLU A 116 32.53 -37.88 -17.37
CA GLU A 116 33.88 -37.56 -17.87
C GLU A 116 34.28 -36.12 -17.52
N CYS A 117 33.33 -35.24 -17.21
CA CYS A 117 33.58 -33.91 -16.64
C CYS A 117 34.01 -34.02 -15.17
N GLU A 118 33.34 -34.86 -14.37
CA GLU A 118 33.71 -35.15 -12.97
C GLU A 118 35.09 -35.79 -12.87
N ARG A 119 35.33 -36.89 -13.61
CA ARG A 119 36.61 -37.61 -13.62
C ARG A 119 37.81 -36.70 -13.93
N ARG A 120 37.59 -35.64 -14.72
CA ARG A 120 38.63 -34.67 -15.08
C ARG A 120 38.89 -33.62 -14.03
N CYS A 121 37.86 -33.23 -13.27
CA CYS A 121 38.06 -32.41 -12.08
C CYS A 121 38.82 -33.21 -11.01
N ASP A 122 38.51 -34.49 -10.85
CA ASP A 122 39.22 -35.39 -9.91
C ASP A 122 40.71 -35.60 -10.29
N GLU A 123 41.01 -35.60 -11.60
CA GLU A 123 42.39 -35.68 -12.13
C GLU A 123 43.15 -34.34 -12.07
N ASP A 124 42.47 -33.22 -11.83
CA ASP A 124 43.06 -31.88 -11.78
C ASP A 124 43.18 -31.39 -10.33
N SER A 125 44.42 -31.34 -9.83
CA SER A 125 44.72 -30.89 -8.46
C SER A 125 44.29 -29.44 -8.18
N CYS A 126 44.02 -28.64 -9.21
CA CYS A 126 43.57 -27.25 -9.10
C CYS A 126 42.05 -27.09 -9.21
N CYS A 127 41.30 -28.16 -9.49
CA CYS A 127 39.85 -28.08 -9.65
C CYS A 127 39.15 -27.96 -8.29
N ARG A 128 38.28 -26.94 -8.15
CA ARG A 128 37.42 -26.69 -6.98
C ARG A 128 35.95 -26.98 -7.26
N GLY A 129 35.56 -27.06 -8.53
CA GLY A 129 34.21 -27.42 -8.95
C GLY A 129 34.09 -27.55 -10.47
N ILE A 130 32.94 -28.01 -10.93
CA ILE A 130 32.62 -28.12 -12.35
C ILE A 130 31.38 -27.28 -12.70
N GLY A 131 31.43 -26.59 -13.83
CA GLY A 131 30.27 -25.99 -14.49
C GLY A 131 29.91 -26.80 -15.73
N TYR A 132 28.71 -27.39 -15.76
CA TYR A 132 28.22 -28.18 -16.89
C TYR A 132 27.02 -27.45 -17.50
N VAL A 133 27.25 -26.65 -18.55
CA VAL A 133 26.32 -25.59 -19.00
C VAL A 133 26.05 -25.62 -20.50
N GLN A 134 24.88 -25.13 -20.90
CA GLN A 134 24.48 -25.01 -22.31
C GLN A 134 24.37 -23.52 -22.72
N ASP A 135 25.24 -23.07 -23.61
CA ASP A 135 25.22 -21.71 -24.16
C ASP A 135 24.12 -21.58 -25.23
N SER A 136 23.27 -20.55 -25.18
CA SER A 136 22.16 -20.39 -26.13
C SER A 136 22.60 -20.15 -27.58
N GLY A 137 23.90 -19.88 -27.80
CA GLY A 137 24.51 -19.80 -29.13
C GLY A 137 25.02 -21.13 -29.71
N VAL A 138 24.95 -22.27 -28.99
CA VAL A 138 25.50 -23.56 -29.44
C VAL A 138 24.61 -24.75 -29.01
N PRO A 139 24.36 -25.76 -29.87
CA PRO A 139 23.57 -26.94 -29.50
C PRO A 139 24.30 -27.95 -28.57
N ASP A 140 25.58 -27.73 -28.23
CA ASP A 140 26.41 -28.68 -27.48
C ASP A 140 26.64 -28.22 -26.03
N VAL A 141 26.68 -29.16 -25.08
CA VAL A 141 26.98 -28.90 -23.66
C VAL A 141 28.49 -28.70 -23.43
N LEU A 142 28.83 -27.73 -22.58
CA LEU A 142 30.19 -27.35 -22.20
C LEU A 142 30.52 -27.83 -20.78
N CYS A 143 31.69 -28.43 -20.62
CA CYS A 143 32.27 -28.75 -19.30
C CYS A 143 33.37 -27.72 -18.98
N LEU A 144 33.22 -27.03 -17.85
CA LEU A 144 34.12 -26.01 -17.34
C LEU A 144 34.69 -26.48 -16.00
N THR A 145 36.01 -26.67 -15.92
CA THR A 145 36.69 -26.85 -14.63
C THR A 145 36.89 -25.49 -13.98
N LEU A 146 36.39 -25.32 -12.76
CA LEU A 146 36.46 -24.08 -12.00
C LEU A 146 37.58 -24.20 -10.97
N ASN A 147 38.53 -23.27 -11.03
CA ASN A 147 39.58 -23.12 -10.02
C ASN A 147 39.08 -22.37 -8.77
N SER A 148 37.93 -21.71 -8.89
CA SER A 148 37.26 -21.00 -7.82
C SER A 148 35.76 -21.03 -8.00
N LEU A 149 35.04 -21.10 -6.88
CA LEU A 149 33.60 -20.92 -6.86
C LEU A 149 33.30 -19.41 -6.87
N GLY A 150 33.56 -18.61 -5.83
CA GLY A 150 33.36 -17.14 -5.86
C GLY A 150 32.23 -16.60 -4.92
N ILE A 151 31.42 -15.59 -5.35
CA ILE A 151 30.10 -15.10 -4.78
C ILE A 151 28.74 -15.67 -5.34
N GLN A 152 28.04 -16.55 -4.61
CA GLN A 152 26.86 -17.29 -5.05
C GLN A 152 25.60 -16.51 -4.78
N THR A 153 24.79 -16.35 -5.82
CA THR A 153 23.54 -15.58 -5.81
C THR A 153 22.38 -16.44 -6.31
N CYS A 154 21.14 -16.02 -6.05
CA CYS A 154 19.94 -16.58 -6.67
C CYS A 154 19.67 -18.08 -6.40
N GLY A 155 19.80 -18.57 -5.15
CA GLY A 155 19.47 -19.96 -4.81
C GLY A 155 18.00 -20.35 -5.13
N GLU A 156 17.80 -21.57 -5.62
CA GLU A 156 16.47 -22.12 -5.98
C GLU A 156 15.72 -22.72 -4.78
N ASN A 157 16.43 -23.15 -3.73
CA ASN A 157 15.85 -23.88 -2.60
C ASN A 157 15.28 -23.02 -1.47
N ASP A 158 15.39 -21.69 -1.56
CA ASP A 158 14.88 -20.81 -0.52
C ASP A 158 13.53 -20.23 -0.95
N SER A 159 12.49 -20.57 -0.19
CA SER A 159 11.11 -20.06 -0.30
C SER A 159 11.02 -18.57 0.07
N THR A 160 11.92 -17.76 -0.50
CA THR A 160 11.95 -16.32 -0.31
C THR A 160 10.96 -15.62 -1.23
N ASN A 161 10.23 -14.65 -0.67
CA ASN A 161 9.35 -13.76 -1.42
C ASN A 161 9.96 -12.36 -1.62
N TRP A 162 11.23 -12.17 -1.27
CA TRP A 162 11.96 -10.90 -1.38
C TRP A 162 13.37 -11.13 -1.89
N ARG A 163 13.68 -10.60 -3.08
CA ARG A 163 14.99 -10.69 -3.73
C ARG A 163 15.50 -9.30 -4.09
N ILE A 164 16.79 -9.10 -3.90
CA ILE A 164 17.50 -7.85 -4.25
C ILE A 164 18.50 -8.06 -5.39
N GLN A 165 18.77 -9.31 -5.73
CA GLN A 165 19.63 -9.71 -6.85
C GLN A 165 18.82 -9.87 -8.14
N ASP A 166 19.39 -9.43 -9.27
CA ASP A 166 18.81 -9.67 -10.60
C ASP A 166 19.05 -11.13 -11.01
N CYS A 167 17.99 -11.93 -10.93
CA CYS A 167 18.01 -13.34 -11.31
C CYS A 167 17.36 -13.59 -12.70
N SER A 168 17.32 -12.56 -13.56
CA SER A 168 16.82 -12.69 -14.94
C SER A 168 17.69 -13.67 -15.75
N PRO A 169 17.10 -14.51 -16.61
CA PRO A 169 17.87 -15.50 -17.37
C PRO A 169 18.87 -14.83 -18.31
N SER A 170 20.15 -15.18 -18.18
CA SER A 170 21.20 -14.75 -19.09
C SER A 170 21.10 -15.49 -20.44
N LYS A 171 21.89 -15.09 -21.45
CA LYS A 171 22.00 -15.80 -22.75
C LYS A 171 22.64 -17.20 -22.64
N VAL A 172 22.88 -17.74 -21.46
CA VAL A 172 23.38 -19.10 -21.26
C VAL A 172 22.38 -19.81 -20.36
N GLN A 173 21.86 -20.97 -20.78
CA GLN A 173 21.01 -21.81 -19.93
C GLN A 173 21.89 -22.49 -18.88
N THR A 174 21.84 -21.93 -17.67
CA THR A 174 22.59 -22.38 -16.49
C THR A 174 21.60 -22.70 -15.37
N GLU A 175 20.83 -23.79 -15.49
CA GLU A 175 20.27 -24.39 -14.28
C GLU A 175 21.46 -24.97 -13.49
N ALA A 176 21.69 -24.39 -12.31
CA ALA A 176 22.85 -24.52 -11.42
C ALA A 176 24.22 -24.03 -11.97
N TYR A 177 24.54 -22.74 -11.79
CA TYR A 177 25.78 -22.31 -11.10
C TYR A 177 25.91 -20.77 -10.94
N PRO A 178 26.58 -20.28 -9.89
CA PRO A 178 26.80 -18.83 -9.67
C PRO A 178 28.12 -18.38 -10.35
N PHE A 179 28.40 -17.10 -10.63
CA PHE A 179 29.25 -16.21 -9.81
C PHE A 179 29.66 -14.94 -10.62
N GLY A 180 29.73 -13.75 -9.98
CA GLY A 180 30.15 -12.47 -10.59
C GLY A 180 31.05 -11.61 -9.66
N TRP A 181 31.58 -10.48 -10.17
CA TRP A 181 32.50 -9.55 -9.47
C TRP A 181 31.90 -8.14 -9.32
N TYR A 182 32.16 -7.44 -8.19
CA TYR A 182 32.55 -6.01 -8.13
C TYR A 182 33.15 -5.65 -6.76
N GLU A 183 34.19 -4.82 -6.80
CA GLU A 183 34.77 -4.08 -5.68
C GLU A 183 34.10 -2.69 -5.61
N LYS A 184 33.56 -2.33 -4.45
CA LYS A 184 33.22 -0.96 -4.08
C LYS A 184 33.59 -0.80 -2.61
N PRO A 185 34.45 0.17 -2.24
CA PRO A 185 34.71 0.45 -0.83
C PRO A 185 33.39 0.86 -0.16
N ALA A 186 33.00 0.15 0.90
CA ALA A 186 31.86 0.52 1.71
C ALA A 186 32.29 1.55 2.77
N ASP A 187 31.59 2.68 2.86
CA ASP A 187 31.77 3.61 3.96
C ASP A 187 31.07 3.05 5.21
N LEU A 188 31.86 2.57 6.17
CA LEU A 188 31.39 1.99 7.43
C LEU A 188 30.69 3.00 8.35
N LYS A 189 30.71 4.30 8.02
CA LYS A 189 30.07 5.35 8.84
C LYS A 189 28.55 5.23 8.97
N ASN A 190 27.89 4.49 8.07
CA ASN A 190 26.42 4.37 8.02
C ASN A 190 25.88 3.02 8.53
N TRP A 191 26.68 2.23 9.25
CA TRP A 191 26.28 0.91 9.73
C TRP A 191 26.52 0.77 11.23
N LYS A 192 25.51 0.28 11.95
CA LYS A 192 25.57 -0.01 13.39
C LYS A 192 25.50 -1.52 13.61
N GLN A 193 26.51 -2.07 14.30
CA GLN A 193 26.48 -3.45 14.76
C GLN A 193 25.51 -3.59 15.94
N LEU A 194 24.67 -4.63 15.93
CA LEU A 194 23.75 -4.92 17.03
C LEU A 194 24.34 -5.96 17.99
N ASP A 195 24.08 -5.75 19.28
CA ASP A 195 24.35 -6.75 20.31
C ASP A 195 23.44 -7.97 20.16
N ALA A 196 23.93 -9.15 20.55
CA ALA A 196 23.17 -10.40 20.48
C ALA A 196 21.82 -10.36 21.23
N ALA A 197 21.70 -9.51 22.26
CA ALA A 197 20.44 -9.32 23.00
C ALA A 197 19.36 -8.56 22.21
N SER A 198 19.76 -7.86 21.15
CA SER A 198 18.91 -7.05 20.27
C SER A 198 18.47 -7.81 19.02
N VAL A 199 18.65 -9.14 18.98
CA VAL A 199 18.36 -9.99 17.82
C VAL A 199 17.58 -11.24 18.26
N LYS A 200 16.57 -11.65 17.47
CA LYS A 200 15.76 -12.86 17.67
C LYS A 200 15.70 -13.70 16.41
N VAL A 201 15.79 -15.02 16.56
CA VAL A 201 15.78 -15.96 15.44
C VAL A 201 14.38 -16.57 15.27
N TYR A 202 13.80 -16.47 14.08
CA TYR A 202 12.54 -17.12 13.72
C TYR A 202 12.66 -17.78 12.34
N SER A 203 12.57 -19.12 12.29
CA SER A 203 12.70 -19.90 11.04
C SER A 203 11.60 -19.61 10.02
N SER A 204 10.45 -19.10 10.47
CA SER A 204 9.27 -18.76 9.66
C SER A 204 9.41 -17.48 8.82
N VAL A 205 10.52 -16.74 8.93
CA VAL A 205 10.78 -15.55 8.10
C VAL A 205 10.93 -15.98 6.64
N SER A 206 10.07 -15.43 5.78
CA SER A 206 10.06 -15.68 4.34
C SER A 206 10.66 -14.55 3.50
N ALA A 207 10.83 -13.35 4.06
CA ALA A 207 11.44 -12.22 3.35
C ALA A 207 12.93 -12.09 3.72
N PHE A 208 13.80 -12.66 2.90
CA PHE A 208 15.26 -12.63 3.08
C PHE A 208 15.95 -12.95 1.75
N ASP A 209 17.18 -12.48 1.54
CA ASP A 209 18.01 -12.88 0.40
C ASP A 209 19.36 -13.41 0.89
N ILE A 210 19.98 -14.33 0.15
CA ILE A 210 21.20 -15.03 0.56
C ILE A 210 22.28 -14.89 -0.49
N VAL A 211 23.48 -14.60 0.00
CA VAL A 211 24.72 -14.68 -0.77
C VAL A 211 25.66 -15.69 -0.11
N HIS A 212 26.11 -16.71 -0.84
CA HIS A 212 27.17 -17.61 -0.33
C HIS A 212 28.51 -17.21 -0.91
N ILE A 213 29.50 -16.95 -0.08
CA ILE A 213 30.84 -16.56 -0.51
C ILE A 213 31.76 -17.74 -0.22
N SER A 214 32.39 -18.23 -1.27
CA SER A 214 33.33 -19.34 -1.21
C SER A 214 34.64 -18.91 -0.55
N ARG A 215 35.28 -19.84 0.17
CA ARG A 215 36.45 -19.57 1.04
C ARG A 215 37.71 -19.16 0.29
N ASP A 216 37.84 -19.60 -0.96
CA ASP A 216 38.95 -19.40 -1.88
C ASP A 216 39.12 -17.94 -2.36
N ILE A 217 38.06 -17.13 -2.35
CA ILE A 217 38.13 -15.68 -2.63
C ILE A 217 38.00 -14.82 -1.37
N ALA A 218 37.97 -15.47 -0.21
CA ALA A 218 37.58 -14.90 1.06
C ALA A 218 38.57 -15.35 2.14
N GLU A 219 39.85 -15.04 1.98
CA GLU A 219 40.83 -15.29 3.05
C GLU A 219 40.62 -14.31 4.21
N ASP A 220 40.44 -13.03 3.90
CA ASP A 220 40.19 -11.95 4.86
C ASP A 220 38.70 -11.83 5.21
N LEU A 221 38.37 -11.93 6.51
CA LEU A 221 37.01 -11.79 7.03
C LEU A 221 36.49 -10.35 6.94
N ASP A 222 37.38 -9.36 7.08
CA ASP A 222 37.00 -7.95 7.05
C ASP A 222 36.62 -7.52 5.63
N GLN A 223 37.31 -8.01 4.60
CA GLN A 223 36.94 -7.76 3.19
C GLN A 223 35.58 -8.36 2.82
N VAL A 224 35.29 -9.59 3.27
CA VAL A 224 33.99 -10.22 3.04
C VAL A 224 32.88 -9.45 3.74
N ARG A 225 33.13 -8.99 4.96
CA ARG A 225 32.20 -8.15 5.71
C ARG A 225 31.93 -6.84 4.98
N GLU A 226 32.97 -6.12 4.56
CA GLU A 226 32.84 -4.87 3.82
C GLU A 226 32.09 -5.06 2.49
N TRP A 227 32.37 -6.15 1.78
CA TRP A 227 31.66 -6.50 0.56
C TRP A 227 30.16 -6.69 0.82
N CYS A 228 29.79 -7.45 1.85
CA CYS A 228 28.38 -7.65 2.19
C CYS A 228 27.68 -6.37 2.68
N LEU A 229 28.42 -5.41 3.21
CA LEU A 229 27.91 -4.10 3.64
C LEU A 229 27.85 -3.06 2.51
N SER A 230 28.42 -3.35 1.33
CA SER A 230 28.44 -2.44 0.18
C SER A 230 27.09 -2.34 -0.58
N GLY A 231 26.14 -3.23 -0.25
CA GLY A 231 24.79 -3.28 -0.84
C GLY A 231 23.83 -2.21 -0.30
N ASN A 232 22.89 -1.75 -1.12
CA ASN A 232 21.88 -0.74 -0.78
C ASN A 232 20.72 -1.37 0.04
N ILE A 233 21.01 -1.90 1.23
CA ILE A 233 20.13 -2.81 1.99
C ILE A 233 19.93 -2.31 3.43
N SER A 234 18.81 -2.67 4.04
CA SER A 234 18.43 -2.30 5.41
C SER A 234 19.23 -3.04 6.49
N HIS A 235 19.25 -4.39 6.47
CA HIS A 235 19.87 -5.23 7.51
C HIS A 235 20.64 -6.41 6.92
N LEU A 236 21.70 -6.82 7.61
CA LEU A 236 22.61 -7.91 7.19
C LEU A 236 22.96 -8.81 8.38
N SER A 237 22.98 -10.13 8.19
CA SER A 237 23.45 -11.12 9.17
C SER A 237 24.49 -12.06 8.56
N PHE A 238 25.56 -12.33 9.28
CA PHE A 238 26.67 -13.19 8.86
C PHE A 238 26.68 -14.54 9.61
N SER A 239 26.72 -15.67 8.91
CA SER A 239 26.77 -17.01 9.51
C SER A 239 27.90 -17.86 8.92
N GLU A 240 28.53 -18.68 9.77
CA GLU A 240 29.61 -19.59 9.39
C GLU A 240 29.12 -21.04 9.48
N ASN A 241 29.03 -21.74 8.35
CA ASN A 241 29.03 -23.22 8.31
C ASN A 241 29.43 -23.68 6.89
N PHE A 242 30.62 -24.26 6.75
CA PHE A 242 31.31 -24.70 5.51
C PHE A 242 31.50 -23.63 4.39
N TYR A 243 30.56 -22.70 4.20
CA TYR A 243 30.59 -21.54 3.30
C TYR A 243 30.36 -20.27 4.14
N ARG A 244 30.91 -19.10 3.72
CA ARG A 244 30.64 -17.82 4.39
C ARG A 244 29.32 -17.27 3.86
N LYS A 245 28.32 -17.02 4.71
CA LYS A 245 26.97 -16.65 4.27
C LYS A 245 26.61 -15.24 4.69
N CYS A 246 26.15 -14.44 3.73
CA CYS A 246 25.57 -13.12 3.96
C CYS A 246 24.07 -13.21 3.72
N VAL A 247 23.29 -13.02 4.80
CA VAL A 247 21.83 -13.02 4.74
C VAL A 247 21.34 -11.60 4.89
N MET A 248 20.53 -11.16 3.94
CA MET A 248 20.03 -9.81 3.82
C MET A 248 18.55 -9.80 4.18
N TYR A 249 18.12 -8.80 4.95
CA TYR A 249 16.72 -8.68 5.40
C TYR A 249 16.16 -7.30 5.06
N PRO A 250 14.86 -7.20 4.72
CA PRO A 250 14.12 -5.94 4.72
C PRO A 250 13.97 -5.44 6.17
N ASP A 251 13.31 -4.31 6.40
CA ASP A 251 13.14 -3.80 7.77
C ASP A 251 12.31 -4.74 8.67
N THR A 252 12.98 -5.54 9.51
CA THR A 252 12.37 -6.61 10.34
C THR A 252 12.44 -6.35 11.84
N HIS A 253 12.29 -5.10 12.32
CA HIS A 253 12.37 -4.76 13.74
C HIS A 253 11.04 -4.85 14.52
N PRO A 254 10.72 -5.95 15.24
CA PRO A 254 9.74 -5.95 16.32
C PRO A 254 10.22 -5.18 17.55
N CYS A 255 9.29 -4.48 18.21
CA CYS A 255 9.49 -3.89 19.53
C CYS A 255 8.53 -4.49 20.56
N LEU A 256 9.06 -5.00 21.69
CA LEU A 256 8.28 -5.43 22.85
C LEU A 256 8.10 -4.27 23.84
N PRO A 257 6.88 -3.96 24.30
CA PRO A 257 6.69 -3.03 25.41
C PRO A 257 7.15 -3.67 26.73
N THR A 258 8.04 -3.00 27.47
CA THR A 258 8.27 -3.23 28.90
C THR A 258 7.78 -2.03 29.71
N THR A 259 7.58 -2.20 31.02
CA THR A 259 7.18 -1.12 31.94
C THR A 259 8.20 0.05 31.99
N SER A 260 9.38 -0.14 31.42
CA SER A 260 10.48 0.82 31.31
C SER A 260 10.71 1.36 29.88
N GLY A 261 9.90 0.98 28.90
CA GLY A 261 10.02 1.38 27.48
C GLY A 261 10.03 0.22 26.49
N PRO A 262 9.92 0.46 25.16
CA PRO A 262 9.97 -0.62 24.19
C PRO A 262 11.41 -1.15 24.05
N ARG A 263 11.59 -2.46 24.22
CA ARG A 263 12.82 -3.17 23.86
C ARG A 263 12.67 -3.70 22.44
N CYS A 264 13.27 -3.01 21.48
CA CYS A 264 13.30 -3.42 20.08
C CYS A 264 14.38 -4.47 19.82
N PHE A 265 14.08 -5.40 18.92
CA PHE A 265 15.05 -6.38 18.45
C PHE A 265 14.80 -6.75 17.00
N LEU A 266 15.88 -7.01 16.27
CA LEU A 266 15.83 -7.43 14.88
C LEU A 266 15.44 -8.91 14.80
N VAL A 267 14.54 -9.27 13.89
CA VAL A 267 14.21 -10.67 13.59
C VAL A 267 14.99 -11.16 12.39
N ILE A 268 15.72 -12.26 12.57
CA ILE A 268 16.50 -12.94 11.54
C ILE A 268 16.03 -14.40 11.39
N LYS A 269 16.25 -15.01 10.23
CA LYS A 269 15.79 -16.36 9.92
C LYS A 269 16.60 -17.45 10.63
N GLU A 270 17.90 -17.24 10.70
CA GLU A 270 18.88 -18.18 11.23
C GLU A 270 19.91 -17.43 12.09
N PRO A 271 20.56 -18.08 13.06
CA PRO A 271 21.55 -17.43 13.91
C PRO A 271 22.75 -16.96 13.11
N ALA A 272 23.24 -15.77 13.46
CA ALA A 272 24.36 -15.10 12.85
C ALA A 272 25.37 -14.64 13.91
N GLN A 273 26.65 -14.68 13.57
CA GLN A 273 27.76 -14.24 14.42
C GLN A 273 27.79 -12.72 14.58
N SER A 274 27.40 -11.98 13.53
CA SER A 274 27.31 -10.52 13.57
C SER A 274 26.14 -10.02 12.73
N VAL A 275 25.49 -8.98 13.24
CA VAL A 275 24.30 -8.39 12.65
C VAL A 275 24.50 -6.88 12.54
N TYR A 276 24.28 -6.35 11.35
CA TYR A 276 24.47 -4.94 11.04
C TYR A 276 23.15 -4.33 10.56
N VAL A 277 22.85 -3.14 11.08
CA VAL A 277 21.71 -2.31 10.69
C VAL A 277 22.25 -1.05 10.06
N ARG A 278 21.73 -0.68 8.90
CA ARG A 278 22.06 0.60 8.28
C ARG A 278 21.46 1.72 9.13
N THR A 279 22.31 2.59 9.66
CA THR A 279 21.85 3.86 10.25
C THR A 279 21.48 4.75 9.08
N GLY A 280 20.19 4.76 8.72
CA GLY A 280 19.68 5.75 7.80
C GLY A 280 20.00 7.13 8.36
N ILE A 281 20.84 7.89 7.67
CA ILE A 281 20.64 9.33 7.61
C ILE A 281 19.25 9.43 6.98
N GLN A 282 18.20 9.56 7.79
CA GLN A 282 16.94 10.11 7.30
C GLN A 282 17.36 11.49 6.76
N PRO A 283 17.42 11.71 5.43
CA PRO A 283 17.55 13.08 4.97
C PRO A 283 16.39 13.83 5.63
N ASP A 284 16.68 14.99 6.22
CA ASP A 284 15.63 15.91 6.65
C ASP A 284 14.78 16.19 5.42
N LEU A 285 13.69 15.42 5.28
CA LEU A 285 12.76 15.49 4.16
C LEU A 285 11.85 16.71 4.35
N THR A 286 12.33 17.76 5.03
CA THR A 286 11.65 19.03 5.22
C THR A 286 11.60 19.84 3.92
N SER A 287 12.23 19.34 2.85
CA SER A 287 12.04 19.86 1.50
C SER A 287 11.94 18.73 0.47
N VAL A 288 11.00 18.87 -0.47
CA VAL A 288 10.79 17.92 -1.59
C VAL A 288 10.65 18.71 -2.89
N SER A 289 11.47 18.37 -3.90
CA SER A 289 11.37 18.98 -5.22
C SER A 289 10.39 18.21 -6.10
N ILE A 290 9.37 18.90 -6.61
CA ILE A 290 8.34 18.36 -7.48
C ILE A 290 8.67 18.74 -8.94
N PRO A 291 8.79 17.77 -9.86
CA PRO A 291 8.98 18.04 -11.27
C PRO A 291 7.89 18.94 -11.84
N ASP A 292 8.27 19.83 -12.77
CA ASP A 292 7.39 20.79 -13.45
C ASP A 292 6.73 21.86 -12.55
N HIS A 293 7.05 21.89 -11.25
CA HIS A 293 6.53 22.88 -10.30
C HIS A 293 7.69 23.58 -9.59
N GLY A 294 8.08 23.10 -8.41
CA GLY A 294 9.21 23.61 -7.64
C GLY A 294 9.40 22.86 -6.33
N THR A 295 9.79 23.54 -5.26
CA THR A 295 10.15 22.89 -3.98
C THR A 295 9.09 23.11 -2.92
N LEU A 296 8.57 22.04 -2.33
CA LEU A 296 7.73 22.09 -1.14
C LEU A 296 8.60 22.19 0.11
N LEU A 297 8.23 23.07 1.04
CA LEU A 297 8.80 23.16 2.38
C LEU A 297 7.82 22.59 3.40
N GLY A 298 8.26 21.59 4.15
CA GLY A 298 7.51 20.98 5.24
C GLY A 298 8.24 21.11 6.57
N GLU A 299 7.64 20.56 7.62
CA GLU A 299 8.18 20.56 8.98
C GLU A 299 8.27 19.14 9.53
N SER A 300 9.08 18.94 10.57
CA SER A 300 9.17 17.63 11.24
C SER A 300 9.00 17.76 12.75
N GLU A 301 8.27 16.81 13.32
CA GLU A 301 8.00 16.76 14.75
C GLU A 301 8.10 15.32 15.26
N VAL A 302 8.50 15.15 16.52
CA VAL A 302 8.52 13.84 17.16
C VAL A 302 7.19 13.60 17.86
N LYS A 303 6.43 12.60 17.40
CA LYS A 303 5.16 12.21 17.99
C LYS A 303 5.33 11.08 19.01
N PRO A 304 4.85 11.25 20.26
CA PRO A 304 4.85 10.18 21.25
C PRO A 304 3.78 9.14 20.90
N ILE A 305 4.13 7.85 20.93
CA ILE A 305 3.18 6.75 20.65
C ILE A 305 2.72 6.13 21.98
N THR A 306 3.63 5.51 22.73
CA THR A 306 3.34 4.91 24.04
C THR A 306 4.58 4.89 24.93
N GLY A 307 4.47 5.31 26.19
CA GLY A 307 5.61 5.31 27.12
C GLY A 307 6.78 6.16 26.59
N SER A 308 7.95 5.55 26.41
CA SER A 308 9.12 6.17 25.77
C SER A 308 9.20 5.98 24.25
N ASP A 309 8.22 5.29 23.65
CA ASP A 309 8.15 5.12 22.20
C ASP A 309 7.72 6.42 21.52
N SER A 310 8.49 6.85 20.54
CA SER A 310 8.22 8.06 19.77
C SER A 310 8.78 7.93 18.36
N LYS A 311 8.14 8.61 17.41
CA LYS A 311 8.54 8.58 16.01
C LYS A 311 8.60 10.00 15.45
N ARG A 312 9.65 10.31 14.71
CA ARG A 312 9.70 11.53 13.90
C ARG A 312 8.77 11.39 12.71
N VAL A 313 7.89 12.37 12.52
CA VAL A 313 7.00 12.49 11.38
C VAL A 313 7.27 13.82 10.70
N THR A 314 7.46 13.78 9.39
CA THR A 314 7.57 14.98 8.55
C THR A 314 6.22 15.26 7.90
N TYR A 315 5.75 16.49 7.92
CA TYR A 315 4.47 16.87 7.34
C TYR A 315 4.60 18.02 6.34
N PHE A 316 3.80 17.90 5.28
CA PHE A 316 3.59 18.92 4.27
C PHE A 316 2.09 19.21 4.24
N LEU A 317 1.70 20.36 4.76
CA LEU A 317 0.31 20.77 4.92
C LEU A 317 -0.06 21.75 3.81
N GLY A 318 -1.26 21.66 3.27
CA GLY A 318 -1.75 22.66 2.32
C GLY A 318 -1.08 22.60 0.95
N VAL A 319 -0.74 21.41 0.46
CA VAL A 319 -0.16 21.21 -0.86
C VAL A 319 -1.25 21.31 -1.93
N PRO A 320 -1.17 22.24 -2.89
CA PRO A 320 -2.20 22.39 -3.92
C PRO A 320 -2.10 21.25 -4.94
N TYR A 321 -3.21 20.57 -5.19
CA TYR A 321 -3.31 19.58 -6.26
C TYR A 321 -4.09 20.08 -7.47
N ALA A 322 -4.89 21.15 -7.29
CA ALA A 322 -5.66 21.80 -8.35
C ALA A 322 -5.75 23.32 -8.12
N HIS A 323 -6.06 24.07 -9.18
CA HIS A 323 -6.34 25.50 -9.08
C HIS A 323 -7.57 25.78 -8.20
N PRO A 324 -7.57 26.89 -7.44
CA PRO A 324 -8.73 27.31 -6.67
C PRO A 324 -9.99 27.40 -7.54
N PRO A 325 -11.08 26.70 -7.20
CA PRO A 325 -12.30 26.61 -8.03
C PRO A 325 -13.20 27.85 -7.87
N ILE A 326 -12.61 29.05 -7.99
CA ILE A 326 -13.26 30.35 -7.80
C ILE A 326 -13.52 31.04 -9.14
N GLY A 327 -14.45 32.01 -9.15
CA GLY A 327 -14.80 32.77 -10.36
C GLY A 327 -15.26 31.86 -11.50
N ASP A 328 -14.57 31.93 -12.64
CA ASP A 328 -14.91 31.13 -13.83
C ASP A 328 -14.63 29.64 -13.67
N LEU A 329 -13.81 29.24 -12.70
CA LEU A 329 -13.54 27.83 -12.37
C LEU A 329 -14.61 27.23 -11.46
N ARG A 330 -15.53 28.04 -10.90
CA ARG A 330 -16.63 27.54 -10.10
C ARG A 330 -17.55 26.67 -10.97
N PHE A 331 -17.90 25.49 -10.44
CA PHE A 331 -18.66 24.42 -11.12
C PHE A 331 -17.97 23.84 -12.37
N SER A 332 -16.66 24.03 -12.52
CA SER A 332 -15.87 23.39 -13.57
C SER A 332 -15.00 22.26 -13.00
N PRO A 333 -14.62 21.26 -13.84
CA PRO A 333 -13.65 20.24 -13.48
C PRO A 333 -12.36 20.84 -12.88
N PRO A 334 -11.70 20.13 -11.95
CA PRO A 334 -10.42 20.58 -11.39
C PRO A 334 -9.39 20.72 -12.51
N GLN A 335 -8.64 21.82 -12.46
CA GLN A 335 -7.47 22.04 -13.33
C GLN A 335 -6.22 21.86 -12.48
N LEU A 336 -5.18 21.24 -13.04
CA LEU A 336 -3.91 21.03 -12.34
C LEU A 336 -3.37 22.37 -11.84
N ALA A 337 -2.90 22.39 -10.59
CA ALA A 337 -2.32 23.60 -10.01
C ALA A 337 -1.00 23.95 -10.73
N ASP A 338 -0.90 25.18 -11.25
CA ASP A 338 0.36 25.72 -11.76
C ASP A 338 1.00 26.62 -10.70
N TRP A 339 2.06 26.11 -10.06
CA TRP A 339 2.88 26.88 -9.14
C TRP A 339 4.35 26.63 -9.46
N THR A 340 5.13 27.71 -9.47
CA THR A 340 6.57 27.68 -9.71
C THR A 340 7.28 28.20 -8.47
N SER A 341 8.54 27.81 -8.27
CA SER A 341 9.38 28.17 -7.12
C SER A 341 9.06 27.43 -5.80
N THR A 342 9.20 28.07 -4.65
CA THR A 342 9.09 27.42 -3.34
C THR A 342 7.70 27.60 -2.77
N TRP A 343 7.04 26.50 -2.40
CA TRP A 343 5.72 26.50 -1.78
C TRP A 343 5.83 26.14 -0.30
N ASP A 344 5.35 27.05 0.55
CA ASP A 344 5.29 26.87 2.00
C ASP A 344 4.12 25.95 2.38
N ALA A 345 4.48 24.71 2.75
CA ALA A 345 3.57 23.65 3.16
C ALA A 345 3.70 23.35 4.67
N THR A 346 3.83 24.39 5.51
CA THR A 346 3.94 24.24 6.97
C THR A 346 2.62 24.42 7.72
N PHE A 347 1.55 24.83 7.04
CA PHE A 347 0.25 25.10 7.67
C PHE A 347 -0.93 24.59 6.84
N SER A 348 -1.96 24.14 7.55
CA SER A 348 -3.20 23.64 6.94
C SER A 348 -3.98 24.77 6.25
N ARG A 349 -4.61 24.45 5.13
CA ARG A 349 -5.45 25.37 4.35
C ARG A 349 -6.92 25.18 4.73
N SER A 350 -7.76 26.09 4.27
CA SER A 350 -9.21 26.05 4.51
C SER A 350 -9.85 24.77 3.95
N SER A 351 -10.80 24.22 4.70
CA SER A 351 -11.67 23.14 4.22
C SER A 351 -12.67 23.64 3.20
N CYS A 352 -13.25 22.73 2.40
CA CYS A 352 -14.31 23.11 1.47
C CYS A 352 -15.59 23.52 2.22
N LEU A 353 -16.28 24.55 1.70
CA LEU A 353 -17.60 24.99 2.22
C LEU A 353 -18.62 23.85 2.23
N GLN A 354 -19.22 23.61 3.40
CA GLN A 354 -20.26 22.60 3.61
C GLN A 354 -21.59 23.25 4.00
N PRO A 355 -22.73 22.60 3.66
CA PRO A 355 -24.04 23.06 4.10
C PRO A 355 -24.07 23.18 5.62
N GLY A 356 -24.27 24.41 6.10
CA GLY A 356 -24.41 24.69 7.52
C GLY A 356 -23.20 25.33 8.17
N ASP A 357 -22.09 25.45 7.44
CA ASP A 357 -20.93 26.19 7.90
C ASP A 357 -21.32 27.65 8.21
N PRO A 358 -20.98 28.16 9.41
CA PRO A 358 -21.20 29.56 9.76
C PRO A 358 -20.30 30.48 8.92
N THR A 359 -20.66 31.77 8.86
CA THR A 359 -19.92 32.79 8.09
C THR A 359 -18.48 32.97 8.57
N ASP A 360 -18.20 32.68 9.84
CA ASP A 360 -16.89 32.84 10.48
C ASP A 360 -16.11 31.50 10.55
N SER A 361 -16.50 30.50 9.75
CA SER A 361 -15.82 29.20 9.69
C SER A 361 -14.47 29.28 8.96
N THR A 362 -13.61 28.29 9.22
CA THR A 362 -12.35 28.08 8.50
C THR A 362 -12.54 27.50 7.08
N SER A 363 -13.76 27.53 6.54
CA SER A 363 -14.12 26.96 5.25
C SER A 363 -14.07 27.99 4.11
N SER A 364 -13.64 27.57 2.93
CA SER A 364 -13.49 28.41 1.73
C SER A 364 -13.87 27.64 0.45
N GLU A 365 -14.10 28.36 -0.65
CA GLU A 365 -14.12 27.75 -1.99
C GLU A 365 -12.71 27.37 -2.45
N ASP A 366 -11.70 28.13 -2.01
CA ASP A 366 -10.29 27.80 -2.21
C ASP A 366 -9.89 26.72 -1.19
N CYS A 367 -10.13 25.46 -1.56
CA CYS A 367 -10.00 24.30 -0.66
C CYS A 367 -9.37 23.05 -1.29
N LEU A 368 -8.87 23.12 -2.53
CA LEU A 368 -8.34 21.96 -3.25
C LEU A 368 -6.87 21.68 -2.88
N TYR A 369 -6.67 21.33 -1.62
CA TYR A 369 -5.38 21.04 -1.02
C TYR A 369 -5.34 19.63 -0.41
N LEU A 370 -4.13 19.09 -0.30
CA LEU A 370 -3.83 17.86 0.43
C LEU A 370 -2.71 18.08 1.45
N ASN A 371 -2.70 17.23 2.48
CA ASN A 371 -1.66 17.18 3.50
C ASN A 371 -0.95 15.81 3.42
N VAL A 372 0.37 15.77 3.53
CA VAL A 372 1.17 14.54 3.47
C VAL A 372 1.94 14.38 4.79
N PHE A 373 1.78 13.23 5.45
CA PHE A 373 2.44 12.87 6.70
C PHE A 373 3.34 11.65 6.48
N VAL A 374 4.65 11.83 6.66
CA VAL A 374 5.69 10.84 6.34
C VAL A 374 6.41 10.39 7.61
N ALA A 375 6.25 9.11 7.97
CA ALA A 375 6.95 8.49 9.10
C ALA A 375 8.07 7.52 8.69
N SER A 376 8.06 7.04 7.43
CA SER A 376 9.01 6.07 6.89
C SER A 376 9.15 6.22 5.37
N SER A 377 10.27 5.78 4.82
CA SER A 377 10.50 5.65 3.37
C SER A 377 10.07 4.27 2.85
N ASN A 378 9.79 4.19 1.54
CA ASN A 378 9.23 3.04 0.83
C ASN A 378 8.00 2.42 1.52
N ALA A 379 7.07 3.29 1.94
CA ALA A 379 5.98 2.91 2.82
C ALA A 379 4.61 2.87 2.09
N PRO A 380 3.68 2.00 2.51
CA PRO A 380 2.29 2.05 2.04
C PRO A 380 1.65 3.41 2.31
N VAL A 381 0.68 3.77 1.47
CA VAL A 381 0.05 5.10 1.49
C VAL A 381 -1.43 4.95 1.80
N LEU A 382 -1.92 5.62 2.85
CA LEU A 382 -3.34 5.88 3.03
C LEU A 382 -3.67 7.23 2.42
N LEU A 383 -4.49 7.26 1.36
CA LEU A 383 -5.13 8.47 0.87
C LEU A 383 -6.52 8.58 1.49
N PHE A 384 -6.75 9.53 2.37
CA PHE A 384 -8.00 9.72 3.10
C PHE A 384 -8.72 11.01 2.70
N PHE A 385 -9.89 10.88 2.09
CA PHE A 385 -10.71 12.04 1.71
C PHE A 385 -11.52 12.54 2.89
N HIS A 386 -11.27 13.79 3.28
CA HIS A 386 -11.91 14.43 4.40
C HIS A 386 -11.92 15.95 4.25
N ASN A 387 -13.03 16.58 4.62
CA ASN A 387 -13.15 18.03 4.68
C ASN A 387 -13.24 18.44 6.16
N SER A 388 -12.08 18.67 6.80
CA SER A 388 -12.00 19.34 8.10
C SER A 388 -10.98 20.46 8.08
N GLY A 389 -11.40 21.60 8.60
CA GLY A 389 -10.53 22.76 8.82
C GLY A 389 -9.95 22.83 10.23
N SER A 390 -10.21 21.83 11.10
CA SER A 390 -9.76 21.86 12.51
C SER A 390 -8.33 21.38 12.72
N GLY A 391 -7.70 20.72 11.73
CA GLY A 391 -6.38 20.07 11.86
C GLY A 391 -6.37 18.87 12.85
N LEU A 392 -7.48 18.62 13.55
CA LEU A 392 -7.57 17.61 14.60
C LEU A 392 -7.49 16.17 14.05
N LEU A 393 -7.92 15.98 12.80
CA LEU A 393 -7.84 14.70 12.09
C LEU A 393 -6.60 14.60 11.20
N ASP A 394 -5.52 15.31 11.55
CA ASP A 394 -4.26 15.16 10.86
C ASP A 394 -3.67 13.75 11.09
N GLY A 395 -2.89 13.28 10.12
CA GLY A 395 -2.40 11.91 10.04
C GLY A 395 -1.15 11.52 10.85
N PRO A 396 -0.51 12.35 11.71
CA PRO A 396 0.85 12.05 12.13
C PRO A 396 0.91 10.91 13.14
N TYR A 397 -0.10 10.74 14.01
CA TYR A 397 -0.15 9.60 14.93
C TYR A 397 -0.34 8.28 14.19
N LEU A 398 -1.23 8.25 13.19
CA LEU A 398 -1.45 7.06 12.37
C LEU A 398 -0.22 6.72 11.53
N ALA A 399 0.43 7.74 10.93
CA ALA A 399 1.69 7.58 10.22
C ALA A 399 2.78 6.99 11.15
N ALA A 400 2.92 7.55 12.35
CA ALA A 400 3.90 7.13 13.35
C ALA A 400 3.68 5.68 13.83
N VAL A 401 2.45 5.35 14.27
CA VAL A 401 2.10 4.00 14.75
C VAL A 401 2.22 2.97 13.62
N GLY A 402 1.81 3.36 12.41
CA GLY A 402 1.78 2.47 11.26
C GLY A 402 3.12 2.31 10.55
N ASN A 403 4.10 3.20 10.73
CA ASN A 403 5.24 3.35 9.79
C ASN A 403 4.74 3.42 8.33
N ILE A 404 3.74 4.27 8.09
CA ILE A 404 3.11 4.47 6.78
C ILE A 404 3.16 5.95 6.38
N ILE A 405 2.78 6.25 5.14
CA ILE A 405 2.45 7.61 4.72
C ILE A 405 0.94 7.78 4.79
N VAL A 406 0.50 8.90 5.38
CA VAL A 406 -0.91 9.30 5.38
C VAL A 406 -1.03 10.56 4.54
N VAL A 407 -1.94 10.57 3.58
CA VAL A 407 -2.31 11.72 2.77
C VAL A 407 -3.76 12.03 3.09
N THR A 408 -4.06 13.22 3.60
CA THR A 408 -5.44 13.69 3.74
C THR A 408 -5.75 14.69 2.63
N ALA A 409 -6.94 14.64 2.03
CA ALA A 409 -7.29 15.52 0.93
C ALA A 409 -8.71 16.04 1.03
N SER A 410 -8.85 17.35 0.85
CA SER A 410 -10.15 18.01 0.73
C SER A 410 -10.65 18.00 -0.71
N PHE A 411 -11.97 17.96 -0.89
CA PHE A 411 -12.64 17.93 -2.20
C PHE A 411 -13.97 18.67 -2.13
N ARG A 412 -14.42 19.26 -3.24
CA ARG A 412 -15.70 19.99 -3.24
C ARG A 412 -16.85 19.07 -2.88
N VAL A 413 -17.81 19.60 -2.13
CA VAL A 413 -19.04 18.89 -1.72
C VAL A 413 -20.29 19.72 -2.04
N ALA A 414 -21.45 19.09 -1.88
CA ALA A 414 -22.76 19.71 -1.99
C ALA A 414 -22.97 20.47 -3.33
N ALA A 415 -23.63 21.63 -3.31
CA ALA A 415 -23.92 22.41 -4.53
C ALA A 415 -22.65 22.79 -5.30
N PHE A 416 -21.53 23.04 -4.62
CA PHE A 416 -20.25 23.37 -5.26
C PHE A 416 -19.66 22.20 -6.06
N SER A 417 -20.12 20.98 -5.80
CA SER A 417 -19.64 19.75 -6.44
C SER A 417 -20.63 19.16 -7.45
N PHE A 418 -21.90 19.04 -7.06
CA PHE A 418 -22.84 18.15 -7.73
C PHE A 418 -23.97 18.88 -8.46
N LEU A 419 -23.90 20.22 -8.55
CA LEU A 419 -24.89 21.01 -9.25
C LEU A 419 -24.86 20.70 -10.75
N SER A 420 -26.02 20.33 -11.29
CA SER A 420 -26.16 19.85 -12.67
C SER A 420 -27.45 20.36 -13.30
N ALA A 421 -27.31 20.91 -14.51
CA ALA A 421 -28.44 21.28 -15.36
C ALA A 421 -28.71 20.23 -16.46
N GLY A 422 -28.01 19.09 -16.45
CA GLY A 422 -28.13 18.06 -17.49
C GLY A 422 -27.66 18.53 -18.87
N SER A 423 -26.74 19.50 -18.92
CA SER A 423 -26.12 20.00 -20.15
C SER A 423 -24.60 19.91 -20.04
N SER A 424 -23.89 19.91 -21.16
CA SER A 424 -22.43 19.85 -21.20
C SER A 424 -21.74 21.00 -20.46
N ALA A 425 -22.39 22.16 -20.36
CA ALA A 425 -21.86 23.32 -19.64
C ALA A 425 -21.93 23.17 -18.10
N LEU A 426 -22.77 22.28 -17.59
CA LEU A 426 -23.01 22.10 -16.16
C LEU A 426 -23.45 20.66 -15.88
N LEU A 427 -22.49 19.73 -16.00
CA LEU A 427 -22.71 18.29 -15.83
C LEU A 427 -22.80 17.88 -14.35
N GLY A 428 -22.09 18.57 -13.47
CA GLY A 428 -21.91 18.22 -12.06
C GLY A 428 -20.64 17.39 -11.82
N ASN A 429 -20.66 16.54 -10.79
CA ASN A 429 -19.58 15.60 -10.44
C ASN A 429 -18.19 16.21 -10.22
N CYS A 430 -18.10 17.51 -9.90
CA CYS A 430 -16.81 18.19 -9.74
C CYS A 430 -16.01 17.62 -8.56
N GLY A 431 -16.64 17.35 -7.42
CA GLY A 431 -15.98 16.74 -6.26
C GLY A 431 -15.52 15.30 -6.49
N LEU A 432 -16.23 14.53 -7.32
CA LEU A 432 -15.78 13.19 -7.72
C LEU A 432 -14.55 13.28 -8.65
N GLN A 433 -14.52 14.30 -9.51
CA GLN A 433 -13.36 14.60 -10.35
C GLN A 433 -12.18 15.14 -9.52
N ASP A 434 -12.45 15.89 -8.45
CA ASP A 434 -11.43 16.33 -7.49
C ASP A 434 -10.75 15.12 -6.82
N GLN A 435 -11.53 14.14 -6.35
CA GLN A 435 -10.98 12.89 -5.82
C GLN A 435 -10.14 12.13 -6.85
N ALA A 436 -10.58 12.07 -8.11
CA ALA A 436 -9.81 11.47 -9.19
C ALA A 436 -8.50 12.23 -9.49
N ALA A 437 -8.51 13.56 -9.39
CA ALA A 437 -7.31 14.38 -9.55
C ALA A 437 -6.28 14.10 -8.45
N VAL A 438 -6.73 13.97 -7.19
CA VAL A 438 -5.85 13.59 -6.07
C VAL A 438 -5.29 12.18 -6.24
N LEU A 439 -6.09 11.22 -6.72
CA LEU A 439 -5.60 9.87 -7.04
C LEU A 439 -4.48 9.91 -8.09
N GLY A 440 -4.66 10.70 -9.16
CA GLY A 440 -3.64 10.94 -10.16
C GLY A 440 -2.39 11.61 -9.60
N TRP A 441 -2.56 12.60 -8.72
CA TRP A 441 -1.47 13.28 -8.03
C TRP A 441 -0.65 12.29 -7.18
N VAL A 442 -1.31 11.48 -6.35
CA VAL A 442 -0.64 10.49 -5.49
C VAL A 442 0.15 9.49 -6.33
N GLN A 443 -0.45 8.95 -7.39
CA GLN A 443 0.23 8.00 -8.27
C GLN A 443 1.48 8.60 -8.94
N LYS A 444 1.46 9.88 -9.31
CA LYS A 444 2.59 10.54 -9.98
C LYS A 444 3.68 11.00 -8.99
N ILE A 445 3.29 11.43 -7.79
CA ILE A 445 4.17 12.25 -6.93
C ILE A 445 4.57 11.55 -5.62
N ILE A 446 3.77 10.63 -5.08
CA ILE A 446 4.00 10.14 -3.70
C ILE A 446 5.32 9.40 -3.51
N ALA A 447 5.88 8.85 -4.59
CA ALA A 447 7.20 8.22 -4.58
C ALA A 447 8.33 9.18 -4.15
N LEU A 448 8.20 10.48 -4.45
CA LEU A 448 9.15 11.52 -4.04
C LEU A 448 9.16 11.74 -2.52
N PHE A 449 8.06 11.41 -1.84
CA PHE A 449 7.93 11.45 -0.38
C PHE A 449 8.31 10.11 0.27
N GLY A 450 8.75 9.12 -0.52
CA GLY A 450 9.03 7.77 -0.05
C GLY A 450 7.80 6.88 0.04
N GLY A 451 6.69 7.19 -0.64
CA GLY A 451 5.53 6.31 -0.73
C GLY A 451 5.65 5.26 -1.83
N ASP A 452 5.02 4.10 -1.64
CA ASP A 452 4.88 3.07 -2.66
C ASP A 452 3.55 3.29 -3.44
N PRO A 453 3.57 3.80 -4.68
CA PRO A 453 2.35 4.05 -5.47
C PRO A 453 1.58 2.76 -5.79
N THR A 454 2.21 1.58 -5.66
CA THR A 454 1.55 0.28 -5.87
C THR A 454 0.76 -0.17 -4.64
N LYS A 455 0.96 0.47 -3.48
CA LYS A 455 0.32 0.15 -2.19
C LYS A 455 -0.47 1.34 -1.63
N VAL A 456 -1.29 1.93 -2.48
CA VAL A 456 -2.20 3.02 -2.11
C VAL A 456 -3.52 2.42 -1.63
N THR A 457 -3.98 2.83 -0.45
CA THR A 457 -5.33 2.56 0.04
C THR A 457 -6.14 3.84 0.04
N VAL A 458 -7.31 3.82 -0.59
CA VAL A 458 -8.26 4.95 -0.56
C VAL A 458 -9.17 4.80 0.65
N GLY A 459 -9.30 5.83 1.46
CA GLY A 459 -10.23 5.90 2.57
C GLY A 459 -11.06 7.17 2.54
N ALA A 460 -12.21 7.12 3.18
CA ALA A 460 -13.06 8.28 3.42
C ALA A 460 -14.08 7.93 4.52
N GLU A 461 -14.72 8.96 5.08
CA GLU A 461 -15.81 8.82 6.04
C GLU A 461 -17.14 9.36 5.55
N ARG A 462 -18.24 8.84 6.12
CA ARG A 462 -19.61 9.33 5.90
C ARG A 462 -19.92 9.43 4.39
N ASN A 463 -20.53 10.53 3.96
CA ASN A 463 -20.84 10.81 2.55
C ASN A 463 -19.60 10.75 1.65
N GLY A 464 -18.41 11.06 2.18
CA GLY A 464 -17.16 10.91 1.46
C GLY A 464 -16.86 9.45 1.11
N ALA A 465 -17.23 8.50 1.98
CA ALA A 465 -17.11 7.07 1.70
C ALA A 465 -18.10 6.60 0.62
N ASP A 466 -19.32 7.14 0.58
CA ASP A 466 -20.25 6.85 -0.51
C ASP A 466 -19.67 7.32 -1.85
N ILE A 467 -19.18 8.56 -1.91
CA ILE A 467 -18.58 9.13 -3.12
C ILE A 467 -17.31 8.36 -3.52
N ALA A 468 -16.40 8.12 -2.59
CA ALA A 468 -15.15 7.41 -2.85
C ALA A 468 -15.39 5.95 -3.29
N SER A 469 -16.47 5.33 -2.82
CA SER A 469 -16.83 3.97 -3.24
C SER A 469 -17.21 3.86 -4.73
N LEU A 470 -17.60 4.96 -5.39
CA LEU A 470 -17.79 4.99 -6.84
C LEU A 470 -16.49 4.76 -7.62
N HIS A 471 -15.33 5.03 -7.04
CA HIS A 471 -14.06 4.71 -7.69
C HIS A 471 -13.81 3.20 -7.80
N LEU A 472 -14.48 2.37 -6.98
CA LEU A 472 -14.44 0.91 -7.12
C LEU A 472 -15.22 0.41 -8.34
N THR A 473 -16.18 1.18 -8.85
CA THR A 473 -17.00 0.80 -10.01
C THR A 473 -16.47 1.39 -11.31
N SER A 474 -15.53 2.34 -11.25
CA SER A 474 -14.87 2.93 -12.41
C SER A 474 -13.58 2.17 -12.76
N PRO A 475 -13.49 1.50 -13.92
CA PRO A 475 -12.30 0.73 -14.28
C PRO A 475 -11.01 1.57 -14.27
N SER A 476 -11.09 2.81 -14.76
CA SER A 476 -9.94 3.73 -14.84
C SER A 476 -9.47 4.23 -13.46
N ALA A 477 -10.38 4.36 -12.49
CA ALA A 477 -10.02 4.78 -11.14
C ALA A 477 -9.56 3.60 -10.28
N SER A 478 -10.14 2.41 -10.46
CA SER A 478 -9.81 1.21 -9.69
C SER A 478 -8.36 0.73 -9.87
N SER A 479 -7.67 1.14 -10.95
CA SER A 479 -6.25 0.87 -11.17
C SER A 479 -5.32 1.83 -10.44
N LEU A 480 -5.85 2.92 -9.85
CA LEU A 480 -5.05 3.95 -9.17
C LEU A 480 -4.88 3.68 -7.67
N PHE A 481 -5.42 2.59 -7.15
CA PHE A 481 -5.25 2.17 -5.76
C PHE A 481 -5.38 0.65 -5.62
N HIS A 482 -4.86 0.12 -4.52
CA HIS A 482 -4.81 -1.31 -4.24
C HIS A 482 -5.90 -1.76 -3.26
N CYS A 483 -6.24 -0.94 -2.27
CA CYS A 483 -7.22 -1.27 -1.22
C CYS A 483 -8.18 -0.10 -0.97
N ALA A 484 -9.32 -0.37 -0.34
CA ALA A 484 -10.28 0.65 0.07
C ALA A 484 -10.67 0.50 1.55
N LEU A 485 -10.76 1.62 2.28
CA LEU A 485 -11.19 1.74 3.67
C LEU A 485 -12.41 2.67 3.76
N LEU A 486 -13.60 2.11 3.61
CA LEU A 486 -14.86 2.88 3.55
C LEU A 486 -15.51 2.92 4.93
N MET A 487 -15.52 4.10 5.56
CA MET A 487 -16.00 4.27 6.94
C MET A 487 -17.41 4.86 6.98
N GLY A 488 -18.41 3.98 7.01
CA GLY A 488 -19.82 4.39 7.14
C GLY A 488 -20.46 4.89 5.85
N GLY A 489 -20.02 4.38 4.69
CA GLY A 489 -20.65 4.62 3.39
C GLY A 489 -20.53 3.40 2.47
N SER A 490 -21.30 3.38 1.39
CA SER A 490 -21.44 2.28 0.43
C SER A 490 -21.90 2.78 -0.93
N VAL A 491 -21.44 2.12 -2.00
CA VAL A 491 -21.88 2.40 -3.38
C VAL A 491 -23.29 1.87 -3.67
N PHE A 492 -23.81 1.01 -2.81
CA PHE A 492 -25.23 0.61 -2.84
C PHE A 492 -26.09 1.50 -1.96
N SER A 493 -25.48 2.48 -1.28
CA SER A 493 -26.26 3.44 -0.53
C SER A 493 -27.06 4.30 -1.48
N PRO A 494 -28.37 4.45 -1.33
CA PRO A 494 -29.08 4.69 -2.57
C PRO A 494 -29.21 6.17 -2.97
N ALA A 495 -28.61 7.09 -2.20
CA ALA A 495 -28.40 8.49 -2.60
C ALA A 495 -26.96 8.75 -3.03
N VAL A 496 -26.11 7.73 -3.10
CA VAL A 496 -24.78 7.87 -3.68
C VAL A 496 -24.84 8.45 -5.08
N VAL A 497 -25.92 8.17 -5.83
CA VAL A 497 -26.12 8.66 -7.19
C VAL A 497 -27.55 9.16 -7.40
N MET A 498 -27.66 10.36 -7.95
CA MET A 498 -28.90 11.03 -8.33
C MET A 498 -29.17 10.93 -9.83
N SER A 499 -30.45 10.86 -10.20
CA SER A 499 -30.85 10.97 -11.61
C SER A 499 -30.70 12.40 -12.13
N THR A 500 -30.43 12.55 -13.42
CA THR A 500 -30.32 13.86 -14.08
C THR A 500 -31.55 14.73 -13.86
N SER A 501 -32.76 14.15 -13.90
CA SER A 501 -34.02 14.86 -13.67
C SER A 501 -34.15 15.46 -12.26
N LYS A 502 -33.73 14.72 -11.23
CA LYS A 502 -33.74 15.20 -9.84
C LYS A 502 -32.69 16.29 -9.65
N ALA A 503 -31.50 16.12 -10.22
CA ALA A 503 -30.43 17.12 -10.15
C ALA A 503 -30.84 18.44 -10.81
N GLN A 504 -31.54 18.39 -11.96
CA GLN A 504 -32.11 19.56 -12.63
C GLN A 504 -33.15 20.27 -11.75
N ALA A 505 -34.09 19.54 -11.16
CA ALA A 505 -35.11 20.10 -10.28
C ALA A 505 -34.51 20.76 -9.03
N GLN A 506 -33.48 20.15 -8.45
CA GLN A 506 -32.76 20.70 -7.32
C GLN A 506 -31.96 21.96 -7.70
N THR A 507 -31.30 21.94 -8.87
CA THR A 507 -30.61 23.11 -9.42
C THR A 507 -31.58 24.27 -9.68
N ALA A 508 -32.77 24.00 -10.23
CA ALA A 508 -33.81 25.00 -10.42
C ALA A 508 -34.29 25.60 -9.08
N SER A 509 -34.44 24.79 -8.04
CA SER A 509 -34.84 25.24 -6.71
C SER A 509 -33.79 26.14 -6.06
N LEU A 510 -32.51 25.79 -6.18
CA LEU A 510 -31.40 26.63 -5.71
C LEU A 510 -31.32 27.95 -6.51
N ALA A 511 -31.49 27.87 -7.83
CA ALA A 511 -31.48 29.03 -8.70
C ALA A 511 -32.63 29.99 -8.34
N GLN A 512 -33.82 29.47 -8.04
CA GLN A 512 -34.95 30.27 -7.57
C GLN A 512 -34.66 30.97 -6.25
N GLU A 513 -34.09 30.27 -5.27
CA GLU A 513 -33.71 30.84 -3.97
C GLU A 513 -32.66 31.96 -4.11
N LEU A 514 -31.75 31.83 -5.09
CA LEU A 514 -30.70 32.81 -5.36
C LEU A 514 -31.13 33.95 -6.30
N GLY A 515 -32.36 33.91 -6.83
CA GLY A 515 -32.85 34.86 -7.84
C GLY A 515 -32.17 34.73 -9.21
N CYS A 516 -31.63 33.55 -9.53
CA CYS A 516 -31.03 33.22 -10.83
C CYS A 516 -32.04 32.54 -11.76
N LEU A 517 -33.11 33.25 -12.12
CA LEU A 517 -34.16 32.75 -13.01
C LEU A 517 -33.75 32.94 -14.48
N ALA A 518 -33.01 31.99 -15.03
CA ALA A 518 -32.60 31.98 -16.45
C ALA A 518 -33.10 30.73 -17.16
N SER A 519 -33.60 30.90 -18.38
CA SER A 519 -34.09 29.79 -19.23
C SER A 519 -32.96 29.04 -19.92
N ASP A 520 -31.81 29.71 -20.14
CA ASP A 520 -30.63 29.17 -20.77
C ASP A 520 -29.56 28.81 -19.72
N THR A 521 -28.90 27.66 -19.90
CA THR A 521 -27.91 27.16 -18.93
C THR A 521 -26.68 28.06 -18.84
N SER A 522 -26.25 28.72 -19.92
CA SER A 522 -25.09 29.63 -19.88
C SER A 522 -25.39 30.88 -19.06
N GLN A 523 -26.60 31.43 -19.18
CA GLN A 523 -27.07 32.55 -18.37
C GLN A 523 -27.26 32.15 -16.90
N LEU A 524 -27.81 30.96 -16.64
CA LEU A 524 -27.91 30.40 -15.30
C LEU A 524 -26.53 30.27 -14.64
N LEU A 525 -25.57 29.67 -15.35
CA LEU A 525 -24.21 29.49 -14.87
C LEU A 525 -23.52 30.82 -14.59
N THR A 526 -23.67 31.80 -15.49
CA THR A 526 -23.15 33.17 -15.30
C THR A 526 -23.72 33.80 -14.03
N CYS A 527 -25.04 33.67 -13.80
CA CYS A 527 -25.67 34.18 -12.58
C CYS A 527 -25.14 33.47 -11.34
N LEU A 528 -25.08 32.14 -11.32
CA LEU A 528 -24.60 31.37 -10.16
C LEU A 528 -23.12 31.65 -9.83
N ARG A 529 -22.27 31.86 -10.84
CA ARG A 529 -20.87 32.28 -10.65
C ARG A 529 -20.74 33.69 -10.08
N SER A 530 -21.67 34.59 -10.38
CA SER A 530 -21.67 35.94 -9.81
C SER A 530 -22.07 36.01 -8.33
N LYS A 531 -22.71 34.97 -7.78
CA LYS A 531 -23.17 34.97 -6.39
C LYS A 531 -22.01 34.80 -5.40
N PRO A 532 -22.04 35.45 -4.23
CA PRO A 532 -21.10 35.13 -3.15
C PRO A 532 -21.26 33.68 -2.69
N ALA A 533 -20.14 33.02 -2.36
CA ALA A 533 -20.12 31.62 -1.91
C ALA A 533 -21.05 31.37 -0.72
N GLN A 534 -21.02 32.28 0.26
CA GLN A 534 -21.86 32.17 1.46
C GLN A 534 -23.36 32.29 1.16
N SER A 535 -23.75 33.06 0.13
CA SER A 535 -25.15 33.12 -0.30
C SER A 535 -25.61 31.79 -0.89
N ILE A 536 -24.76 31.14 -1.69
CA ILE A 536 -25.01 29.79 -2.22
C ILE A 536 -25.09 28.80 -1.05
N ASN A 537 -24.17 28.90 -0.09
CA ASN A 537 -24.15 28.03 1.08
C ASN A 537 -25.44 28.15 1.92
N ALA A 538 -25.86 29.38 2.21
CA ALA A 538 -27.10 29.63 2.95
C ALA A 538 -28.33 29.09 2.21
N ALA A 539 -28.39 29.27 0.89
CA ALA A 539 -29.50 28.77 0.05
C ALA A 539 -29.56 27.23 0.04
N GLN A 540 -28.42 26.54 -0.13
CA GLN A 540 -28.41 25.07 -0.09
C GLN A 540 -28.77 24.54 1.30
N THR A 541 -28.32 25.17 2.38
CA THR A 541 -28.66 24.76 3.75
C THR A 541 -30.15 24.90 4.01
N LYS A 542 -30.76 26.00 3.56
CA LYS A 542 -32.20 26.23 3.66
C LYS A 542 -33.00 25.14 2.93
N LEU A 543 -32.60 24.80 1.71
CA LEU A 543 -33.26 23.76 0.91
C LEU A 543 -33.11 22.38 1.57
N LEU A 544 -31.89 22.02 1.98
CA LEU A 544 -31.60 20.73 2.60
C LEU A 544 -32.41 20.49 3.89
N ALA A 545 -32.65 21.54 4.67
CA ALA A 545 -33.40 21.45 5.93
C ALA A 545 -34.87 21.01 5.74
N VAL A 546 -35.45 21.24 4.56
CA VAL A 546 -36.87 20.95 4.28
C VAL A 546 -37.08 19.78 3.31
N SER A 547 -36.10 19.52 2.44
CA SER A 547 -36.20 18.49 1.40
C SER A 547 -35.80 17.09 1.87
N GLY A 548 -35.02 17.01 2.96
CA GLY A 548 -34.53 15.77 3.53
C GLY A 548 -33.40 15.13 2.71
N PRO A 549 -32.91 13.97 3.18
CA PRO A 549 -31.71 13.31 2.66
C PRO A 549 -31.77 12.93 1.17
N LEU A 550 -32.93 12.45 0.68
CA LEU A 550 -33.07 11.99 -0.71
C LEU A 550 -32.82 13.09 -1.75
N GLN A 551 -32.91 14.34 -1.32
CA GLN A 551 -32.73 15.54 -2.13
C GLN A 551 -31.46 16.29 -1.71
N ALA A 552 -30.54 15.63 -1.00
CA ALA A 552 -29.20 16.14 -0.79
C ALA A 552 -28.40 16.05 -2.09
N TRP A 553 -27.53 17.03 -2.32
CA TRP A 553 -26.61 17.03 -3.45
C TRP A 553 -25.73 15.78 -3.46
N SER A 554 -25.72 15.04 -4.56
CA SER A 554 -24.92 13.83 -4.74
C SER A 554 -24.50 13.62 -6.19
N PRO A 555 -23.50 12.76 -6.46
CA PRO A 555 -23.06 12.44 -7.82
C PRO A 555 -24.21 12.17 -8.78
N VAL A 556 -24.14 12.72 -10.00
CA VAL A 556 -25.20 12.66 -11.00
C VAL A 556 -24.83 11.62 -12.06
N VAL A 557 -25.81 10.81 -12.50
CA VAL A 557 -25.64 9.98 -13.70
C VAL A 557 -25.50 10.91 -14.91
N ASP A 558 -24.28 11.08 -15.40
CA ASP A 558 -23.92 11.94 -16.53
C ASP A 558 -23.56 11.15 -17.79
N GLY A 559 -23.44 9.82 -17.69
CA GLY A 559 -23.04 8.95 -18.81
C GLY A 559 -21.54 8.94 -19.07
N THR A 560 -20.76 9.81 -18.41
CA THR A 560 -19.32 9.98 -18.60
C THR A 560 -18.53 9.54 -17.37
N VAL A 561 -18.72 10.22 -16.24
CA VAL A 561 -18.04 9.94 -14.97
C VAL A 561 -18.81 8.86 -14.21
N VAL A 562 -20.14 8.97 -14.19
CA VAL A 562 -21.06 7.97 -13.62
C VAL A 562 -21.99 7.51 -14.72
N ARG A 563 -21.75 6.31 -15.23
CA ARG A 563 -22.49 5.76 -16.39
C ARG A 563 -23.91 5.33 -16.04
N GLU A 564 -24.06 4.65 -14.92
CA GLU A 564 -25.33 4.05 -14.51
C GLU A 564 -25.42 4.03 -12.98
N LYS A 565 -26.65 3.95 -12.47
CA LYS A 565 -26.89 3.84 -11.03
C LYS A 565 -26.49 2.43 -10.58
N PRO A 566 -25.53 2.27 -9.64
CA PRO A 566 -25.17 0.96 -9.12
C PRO A 566 -26.40 0.28 -8.51
N SER A 567 -26.74 -0.94 -8.94
CA SER A 567 -27.97 -1.60 -8.51
C SER A 567 -27.75 -3.01 -7.97
N VAL A 568 -28.18 -3.24 -6.73
CA VAL A 568 -29.23 -4.23 -6.41
C VAL A 568 -30.26 -3.51 -5.53
N ARG A 569 -31.13 -2.75 -6.20
CA ARG A 569 -32.34 -2.08 -5.67
C ARG A 569 -32.09 -0.92 -4.67
N THR A 570 -32.56 0.26 -5.06
CA THR A 570 -32.15 1.56 -4.50
C THR A 570 -33.26 2.25 -3.68
N LEU A 571 -32.94 2.78 -2.48
CA LEU A 571 -33.71 3.74 -1.66
C LEU A 571 -32.86 4.81 -0.86
N PRO A 572 -32.86 6.13 -1.18
CA PRO A 572 -31.67 7.02 -1.04
C PRO A 572 -31.18 7.61 0.31
N GLN A 573 -29.86 7.69 0.58
CA GLN A 573 -29.15 8.31 1.74
C GLN A 573 -29.30 9.83 2.00
N ASN A 574 -29.08 10.33 3.24
CA ASN A 574 -27.78 10.70 3.84
C ASN A 574 -27.80 11.44 5.19
N GLY A 575 -26.79 11.12 6.03
CA GLY A 575 -26.30 11.90 7.17
C GLY A 575 -27.31 12.23 8.26
N LEU A 576 -27.33 11.46 9.36
CA LEU A 576 -27.92 11.97 10.60
C LEU A 576 -27.13 13.21 11.02
N ILE A 577 -27.69 14.37 10.72
CA ILE A 577 -27.57 15.52 11.59
C ILE A 577 -28.08 14.99 12.94
N SER A 578 -27.18 14.65 13.86
CA SER A 578 -27.63 14.34 15.21
C SER A 578 -28.47 15.52 15.68
N ARG A 579 -29.46 15.27 16.54
CA ARG A 579 -30.26 16.34 17.13
C ARG A 579 -29.44 17.59 17.54
N LYS A 580 -28.22 17.40 18.04
CA LYS A 580 -27.28 18.49 18.39
C LYS A 580 -26.84 19.33 17.18
N ASN A 581 -26.44 18.70 16.08
CA ASN A 581 -25.99 19.41 14.89
C ASN A 581 -27.16 20.19 14.26
N PHE A 582 -28.40 19.69 14.32
CA PHE A 582 -29.57 20.39 13.74
C PHE A 582 -29.98 21.59 14.59
N GLU A 583 -29.97 21.44 15.92
CA GLU A 583 -30.24 22.51 16.86
C GLU A 583 -29.18 23.64 16.76
N GLN A 584 -27.92 23.31 16.48
CA GLN A 584 -26.86 24.28 16.17
C GLN A 584 -27.01 24.96 14.80
N LEU A 585 -27.45 24.21 13.78
CA LEU A 585 -27.50 24.68 12.39
C LEU A 585 -28.56 25.74 12.10
N GLN A 586 -29.59 25.89 12.94
CA GLN A 586 -30.73 26.75 12.59
C GLN A 586 -31.23 27.74 13.63
N GLY A 587 -30.82 27.70 14.91
CA GLY A 587 -31.22 28.71 15.90
C GLY A 587 -32.74 29.03 15.99
N ARG A 588 -33.61 28.19 15.40
CA ARG A 588 -35.03 28.42 15.19
C ARG A 588 -35.79 27.12 15.44
N THR A 589 -36.82 27.19 16.28
CA THR A 589 -37.60 26.06 16.78
C THR A 589 -38.55 25.45 15.75
N ASP A 590 -38.94 26.20 14.71
CA ASP A 590 -39.99 25.79 13.76
C ASP A 590 -39.52 24.84 12.65
N SER A 591 -38.21 24.65 12.48
CA SER A 591 -37.64 23.80 11.42
C SER A 591 -37.48 22.32 11.79
N LYS A 592 -37.55 21.98 13.08
CA LYS A 592 -37.35 20.61 13.58
C LYS A 592 -38.43 19.63 13.09
N THR A 593 -39.67 20.09 13.02
CA THR A 593 -40.80 19.29 12.52
C THR A 593 -40.67 19.00 11.03
N ALA A 594 -40.26 20.00 10.23
CA ALA A 594 -40.04 19.84 8.79
C ALA A 594 -38.91 18.84 8.51
N PHE A 595 -37.81 18.89 9.27
CA PHE A 595 -36.69 17.95 9.14
C PHE A 595 -37.11 16.50 9.42
N TYR A 596 -37.77 16.24 10.55
CA TYR A 596 -38.24 14.87 10.86
C TYR A 596 -39.32 14.39 9.89
N ALA A 597 -40.17 15.28 9.39
CA ALA A 597 -41.12 14.94 8.33
C ALA A 597 -40.40 14.53 7.05
N ALA A 598 -39.37 15.26 6.64
CA ALA A 598 -38.55 14.95 5.47
C ALA A 598 -37.79 13.62 5.65
N LEU A 599 -37.24 13.38 6.85
CA LEU A 599 -36.58 12.13 7.20
C LEU A 599 -37.57 10.94 7.22
N SER A 600 -38.78 11.12 7.75
CA SER A 600 -39.84 10.11 7.68
C SER A 600 -40.31 9.83 6.25
N ASN A 601 -40.40 10.87 5.41
CA ASN A 601 -40.72 10.71 3.99
C ASN A 601 -39.63 9.95 3.25
N SER A 602 -38.37 10.05 3.67
CA SER A 602 -37.27 9.30 3.04
C SER A 602 -37.45 7.77 3.08
N LEU A 603 -38.17 7.25 4.09
CA LEU A 603 -38.48 5.82 4.23
C LEU A 603 -39.40 5.28 3.12
N SER A 604 -40.11 6.15 2.42
CA SER A 604 -41.00 5.78 1.31
C SER A 604 -40.27 5.50 0.00
N GLY A 605 -38.97 5.80 -0.07
CA GLY A 605 -38.15 5.59 -1.25
C GLY A 605 -38.21 6.68 -2.30
N ASP A 606 -37.49 6.44 -3.39
CA ASP A 606 -37.31 7.37 -4.52
C ASP A 606 -38.64 7.81 -5.15
N ASP A 607 -39.62 6.91 -5.20
CA ASP A 607 -40.95 7.10 -5.83
C ASP A 607 -42.05 7.48 -4.83
N ALA A 608 -41.68 7.77 -3.58
CA ALA A 608 -42.60 8.07 -2.49
C ALA A 608 -43.70 7.01 -2.29
N ASN A 609 -43.33 5.72 -2.29
CA ASN A 609 -44.29 4.62 -2.22
C ASN A 609 -44.93 4.53 -0.81
N ALA A 610 -46.23 4.79 -0.75
CA ALA A 610 -46.99 4.79 0.51
C ALA A 610 -46.96 3.44 1.24
N PHE A 611 -46.99 2.31 0.53
CA PHE A 611 -46.96 0.98 1.12
C PHE A 611 -45.61 0.69 1.80
N VAL A 612 -44.51 1.13 1.19
CA VAL A 612 -43.17 0.99 1.79
C VAL A 612 -43.09 1.84 3.06
N LYS A 613 -43.61 3.08 3.01
CA LYS A 613 -43.65 3.96 4.19
C LYS A 613 -44.43 3.34 5.34
N GLU A 614 -45.60 2.80 5.06
CA GLU A 614 -46.46 2.16 6.07
C GLU A 614 -45.78 0.92 6.66
N ALA A 615 -45.19 0.07 5.82
CA ALA A 615 -44.46 -1.11 6.27
C ALA A 615 -43.25 -0.75 7.15
N ALA A 616 -42.46 0.27 6.77
CA ALA A 616 -41.33 0.75 7.56
C ALA A 616 -41.80 1.39 8.88
N THR A 617 -42.90 2.15 8.84
CA THR A 617 -43.52 2.76 10.03
C THR A 617 -43.94 1.69 11.03
N TRP A 618 -44.53 0.59 10.54
CA TRP A 618 -44.91 -0.55 11.39
C TRP A 618 -43.69 -1.31 11.90
N PHE A 619 -42.76 -1.67 11.01
CA PHE A 619 -41.58 -2.48 11.35
C PHE A 619 -40.70 -1.82 12.41
N TYR A 620 -40.48 -0.50 12.31
CA TYR A 620 -39.73 0.26 13.29
C TYR A 620 -40.60 0.82 14.44
N SER A 621 -41.92 0.65 14.42
CA SER A 621 -42.81 1.23 15.45
C SER A 621 -42.71 2.76 15.58
N LEU A 622 -42.79 3.48 14.45
CA LEU A 622 -42.66 4.94 14.40
C LEU A 622 -43.92 5.72 14.84
N GLN A 623 -45.00 5.03 15.19
CA GLN A 623 -46.18 5.67 15.75
C GLN A 623 -45.87 6.20 17.16
N HIS A 624 -46.23 7.45 17.43
CA HIS A 624 -45.91 8.12 18.69
C HIS A 624 -47.04 9.02 19.18
N SER A 625 -47.09 9.23 20.49
CA SER A 625 -47.98 10.23 21.10
C SER A 625 -47.47 11.64 20.79
N PRO A 626 -48.36 12.65 20.68
CA PRO A 626 -47.98 14.04 20.45
C PRO A 626 -47.30 14.71 21.67
N THR A 627 -46.85 13.93 22.66
CA THR A 627 -46.18 14.41 23.87
C THR A 627 -44.67 14.56 23.63
N PRO A 628 -43.95 15.40 24.40
CA PRO A 628 -42.49 15.50 24.30
C PRO A 628 -41.76 14.16 24.48
N SER A 629 -42.27 13.29 25.36
CA SER A 629 -41.76 11.94 25.54
C SER A 629 -41.97 11.06 24.31
N GLY A 630 -43.15 11.11 23.69
CA GLY A 630 -43.45 10.40 22.45
C GLY A 630 -42.55 10.84 21.29
N TYR A 631 -42.33 12.15 21.13
CA TYR A 631 -41.41 12.70 20.13
C TYR A 631 -39.96 12.28 20.35
N ASN A 632 -39.49 12.18 21.59
CA ASN A 632 -38.13 11.70 21.86
C ASN A 632 -37.94 10.24 21.42
N VAL A 633 -38.91 9.37 21.69
CA VAL A 633 -38.87 7.98 21.21
C VAL A 633 -38.93 7.93 19.69
N PHE A 634 -39.88 8.64 19.08
CA PHE A 634 -39.99 8.74 17.62
C PHE A 634 -38.70 9.17 16.94
N SER A 635 -38.04 10.22 17.43
CA SER A 635 -36.80 10.72 16.84
C SER A 635 -35.70 9.66 16.83
N ARG A 636 -35.44 8.99 17.96
CA ARG A 636 -34.43 7.92 18.07
C ARG A 636 -34.75 6.73 17.16
N THR A 637 -36.01 6.34 17.11
CA THR A 637 -36.43 5.21 16.29
C THR A 637 -36.36 5.52 14.80
N LEU A 638 -36.68 6.76 14.41
CA LEU A 638 -36.51 7.24 13.04
C LEU A 638 -35.03 7.33 12.64
N GLU A 639 -34.16 7.76 13.57
CA GLU A 639 -32.71 7.71 13.39
C GLU A 639 -32.21 6.27 13.15
N ASN A 640 -32.70 5.28 13.92
CA ASN A 640 -32.38 3.87 13.70
C ASN A 640 -32.84 3.40 12.30
N ALA A 641 -34.11 3.66 11.94
CA ALA A 641 -34.67 3.25 10.66
C ALA A 641 -33.89 3.79 9.46
N THR A 642 -33.53 5.07 9.54
CA THR A 642 -32.76 5.74 8.48
C THR A 642 -31.30 5.29 8.47
N ARG A 643 -30.66 5.08 9.63
CA ARG A 643 -29.31 4.50 9.72
C ARG A 643 -29.24 3.10 9.10
N ASP A 644 -30.24 2.27 9.33
CA ASP A 644 -30.28 0.92 8.76
C ASP A 644 -30.46 0.96 7.24
N LEU A 645 -31.38 1.80 6.74
CA LEU A 645 -31.64 1.97 5.31
C LEU A 645 -30.45 2.56 4.53
N PHE A 646 -29.74 3.52 5.12
CA PHE A 646 -28.80 4.38 4.42
C PHE A 646 -27.32 4.05 4.67
N ILE A 647 -27.01 3.40 5.79
CA ILE A 647 -25.63 3.19 6.22
C ILE A 647 -25.36 1.71 6.40
N ILE A 648 -26.09 1.04 7.30
CA ILE A 648 -25.72 -0.30 7.72
C ILE A 648 -26.05 -1.33 6.64
N CYS A 649 -27.29 -1.39 6.17
CA CYS A 649 -27.69 -2.43 5.24
C CYS A 649 -27.04 -2.30 3.86
N PRO A 650 -26.89 -1.09 3.28
CA PRO A 650 -26.09 -0.93 2.07
C PRO A 650 -24.63 -1.33 2.23
N ALA A 651 -24.03 -1.13 3.41
CA ALA A 651 -22.65 -1.57 3.68
C ALA A 651 -22.55 -3.10 3.83
N VAL A 652 -23.56 -3.75 4.42
CA VAL A 652 -23.67 -5.21 4.47
C VAL A 652 -23.81 -5.77 3.05
N ASP A 653 -24.74 -5.26 2.25
CA ASP A 653 -24.95 -5.69 0.86
C ASP A 653 -23.68 -5.49 0.01
N MET A 654 -22.95 -4.41 0.25
CA MET A 654 -21.66 -4.15 -0.39
C MET A 654 -20.61 -5.18 0.04
N ALA A 655 -20.44 -5.41 1.35
CA ALA A 655 -19.50 -6.41 1.83
C ALA A 655 -19.82 -7.81 1.28
N GLU A 656 -21.10 -8.19 1.23
CA GLU A 656 -21.56 -9.46 0.67
C GLU A 656 -21.27 -9.55 -0.83
N PHE A 657 -21.57 -8.51 -1.61
CA PHE A 657 -21.31 -8.49 -3.04
C PHE A 657 -19.81 -8.66 -3.34
N TRP A 658 -18.94 -7.89 -2.69
CA TRP A 658 -17.50 -7.97 -2.94
C TRP A 658 -16.91 -9.30 -2.47
N ALA A 659 -17.36 -9.83 -1.33
CA ALA A 659 -16.91 -11.12 -0.83
C ALA A 659 -17.36 -12.30 -1.73
N ALA A 660 -18.55 -12.22 -2.32
CA ALA A 660 -19.10 -13.28 -3.16
C ALA A 660 -18.62 -13.22 -4.62
N ASN A 661 -18.42 -12.01 -5.16
CA ASN A 661 -18.16 -11.81 -6.60
C ASN A 661 -16.70 -11.48 -6.93
N THR A 662 -15.85 -11.26 -5.94
CA THR A 662 -14.43 -10.92 -6.16
C THR A 662 -13.52 -11.82 -5.34
N ARG A 663 -12.23 -11.87 -5.69
CA ARG A 663 -11.20 -12.55 -4.88
C ARG A 663 -10.65 -11.66 -3.75
N SER A 664 -11.31 -10.55 -3.44
CA SER A 664 -10.84 -9.57 -2.47
C SER A 664 -11.01 -10.06 -1.04
N SER A 665 -10.06 -9.71 -0.16
CA SER A 665 -10.24 -9.93 1.27
C SER A 665 -11.12 -8.82 1.84
N VAL A 666 -12.35 -9.15 2.26
CA VAL A 666 -13.30 -8.20 2.83
C VAL A 666 -13.28 -8.32 4.36
N HIS A 667 -13.22 -7.18 5.06
CA HIS A 667 -13.28 -7.11 6.52
C HIS A 667 -14.28 -6.04 6.92
N MET A 668 -15.22 -6.39 7.81
CA MET A 668 -16.25 -5.48 8.28
C MET A 668 -16.08 -5.20 9.78
N TYR A 669 -16.38 -3.96 10.20
CA TYR A 669 -16.49 -3.59 11.60
C TYR A 669 -17.78 -2.84 11.91
N HIS A 670 -18.09 -2.74 13.21
CA HIS A 670 -19.14 -1.90 13.74
C HIS A 670 -18.67 -1.25 15.05
N LEU A 671 -18.90 0.05 15.22
CA LEU A 671 -18.67 0.76 16.47
C LEU A 671 -20.00 0.85 17.25
N PRO A 672 -20.07 0.33 18.48
CA PRO A 672 -21.28 0.41 19.29
C PRO A 672 -21.58 1.84 19.77
N GLU A 673 -22.86 2.13 20.00
CA GLU A 673 -23.38 3.46 20.33
C GLU A 673 -22.84 4.02 21.66
N ASP A 674 -22.61 3.16 22.65
CA ASP A 674 -22.06 3.54 23.97
C ASP A 674 -20.62 4.08 23.88
N ALA A 675 -19.90 3.79 22.80
CA ALA A 675 -18.55 4.30 22.57
C ALA A 675 -18.54 5.73 21.99
N ALA A 676 -19.69 6.29 21.60
CA ALA A 676 -19.78 7.57 20.86
C ALA A 676 -19.97 8.82 21.76
N TYR A 677 -20.10 8.67 23.08
CA TYR A 677 -20.48 9.77 23.98
C TYR A 677 -19.39 10.83 24.24
N ASN A 678 -18.12 10.53 23.97
CA ASN A 678 -16.97 11.37 24.32
C ASN A 678 -16.29 12.04 23.10
N SER A 679 -17.01 12.24 22.00
CA SER A 679 -16.45 12.90 20.82
C SER A 679 -15.99 14.33 21.14
N VAL A 680 -14.70 14.63 20.90
CA VAL A 680 -14.12 15.96 21.11
C VAL A 680 -14.38 16.89 19.93
N ASP A 681 -14.61 16.33 18.74
CA ASP A 681 -14.97 17.06 17.53
C ASP A 681 -16.28 16.51 16.93
N LEU A 682 -17.34 17.31 16.97
CA LEU A 682 -18.65 16.95 16.43
C LEU A 682 -18.66 16.84 14.89
N SER A 683 -17.61 17.31 14.21
CA SER A 683 -17.44 17.17 12.77
C SER A 683 -16.96 15.77 12.34
N ALA A 684 -16.28 15.05 13.25
CA ALA A 684 -15.69 13.73 13.00
C ALA A 684 -16.36 12.63 13.84
N LEU A 685 -16.66 11.48 13.24
CA LEU A 685 -17.19 10.35 14.01
C LEU A 685 -16.10 9.71 14.89
N MET A 686 -16.50 9.10 16.00
CA MET A 686 -15.58 8.51 16.97
C MET A 686 -14.67 7.42 16.36
N ASN A 687 -15.17 6.63 15.41
CA ASN A 687 -14.36 5.63 14.71
C ASN A 687 -13.21 6.27 13.91
N VAL A 688 -13.39 7.48 13.38
CA VAL A 688 -12.36 8.24 12.66
C VAL A 688 -11.40 8.90 13.62
N GLN A 689 -11.89 9.42 14.75
CA GLN A 689 -11.02 9.88 15.83
C GLN A 689 -10.09 8.77 16.35
N TYR A 690 -10.60 7.54 16.46
CA TYR A 690 -9.77 6.37 16.78
C TYR A 690 -8.79 5.99 15.67
N LEU A 691 -9.17 6.10 14.40
CA LEU A 691 -8.28 5.84 13.27
C LEU A 691 -7.09 6.81 13.26
N PHE A 692 -7.34 8.10 13.47
CA PHE A 692 -6.32 9.16 13.40
C PHE A 692 -5.56 9.37 14.71
N GLY A 693 -5.91 8.63 15.78
CA GLY A 693 -5.20 8.71 17.05
C GLY A 693 -5.53 9.94 17.88
N VAL A 694 -6.70 10.55 17.70
CA VAL A 694 -7.13 11.75 18.45
C VAL A 694 -7.03 11.53 19.97
N PRO A 695 -7.40 10.38 20.55
CA PRO A 695 -7.20 10.16 21.99
C PRO A 695 -5.74 10.11 22.46
N LEU A 696 -4.77 9.97 21.54
CA LEU A 696 -3.34 9.93 21.85
C LEU A 696 -2.69 11.31 21.73
N ALA A 697 -3.35 12.26 21.07
CA ALA A 697 -2.80 13.60 20.85
C ALA A 697 -2.62 14.36 22.17
N SER A 698 -1.47 15.01 22.34
CA SER A 698 -1.11 15.67 23.61
C SER A 698 -2.18 16.65 24.10
N GLU A 699 -2.85 17.35 23.19
CA GLU A 699 -3.86 18.37 23.46
C GLU A 699 -5.19 17.78 23.97
N THR A 700 -5.54 16.58 23.52
CA THR A 700 -6.82 15.91 23.80
C THR A 700 -6.67 14.70 24.72
N ARG A 701 -5.44 14.28 25.01
CA ARG A 701 -5.09 13.06 25.76
C ARG A 701 -5.77 12.94 27.12
N ASP A 702 -5.99 14.07 27.79
CA ASP A 702 -6.60 14.13 29.12
C ASP A 702 -8.13 14.07 29.10
N LEU A 703 -8.74 14.27 27.92
CA LEU A 703 -10.18 14.14 27.71
C LEU A 703 -10.63 12.67 27.59
N PHE A 704 -9.69 11.76 27.32
CA PHE A 704 -9.98 10.35 27.08
C PHE A 704 -9.40 9.44 28.16
N SER A 705 -10.16 8.41 28.53
CA SER A 705 -9.74 7.40 29.48
C SER A 705 -8.58 6.55 28.95
N THR A 706 -7.85 5.90 29.86
CA THR A 706 -6.79 4.94 29.48
C THR A 706 -7.34 3.79 28.61
N LYS A 707 -8.60 3.39 28.80
CA LYS A 707 -9.26 2.34 28.01
C LYS A 707 -9.50 2.79 26.57
N GLU A 708 -9.98 4.01 26.35
CA GLU A 708 -10.17 4.60 25.01
C GLU A 708 -8.84 4.78 24.28
N ARG A 709 -7.79 5.24 24.98
CA ARG A 709 -6.43 5.34 24.42
C ARG A 709 -5.86 3.98 24.01
N THR A 710 -6.12 2.96 24.81
CA THR A 710 -5.71 1.57 24.48
C THR A 710 -6.46 1.07 23.25
N LEU A 711 -7.78 1.26 23.21
CA LEU A 711 -8.61 0.88 22.06
C LEU A 711 -8.17 1.61 20.78
N THR A 712 -7.85 2.90 20.88
CA THR A 712 -7.32 3.72 19.77
C THR A 712 -6.07 3.09 19.16
N LEU A 713 -5.08 2.76 20.00
CA LEU A 713 -3.85 2.10 19.54
C LEU A 713 -4.14 0.76 18.87
N GLN A 714 -5.07 -0.03 19.41
CA GLN A 714 -5.46 -1.32 18.83
C GLN A 714 -6.11 -1.14 17.44
N ILE A 715 -7.00 -0.16 17.29
CA ILE A 715 -7.63 0.19 16.02
C ILE A 715 -6.58 0.65 15.01
N MET A 716 -5.70 1.57 15.38
CA MET A 716 -4.62 2.06 14.49
C MET A 716 -3.71 0.91 14.03
N ASN A 717 -3.42 -0.07 14.88
CA ASN A 717 -2.63 -1.25 14.49
C ASN A 717 -3.36 -2.15 13.49
N TYR A 718 -4.67 -2.44 13.67
CA TYR A 718 -5.45 -3.17 12.67
C TYR A 718 -5.44 -2.47 11.32
N MET A 719 -5.64 -1.15 11.34
CA MET A 719 -5.71 -0.34 10.13
C MET A 719 -4.34 -0.30 9.45
N ALA A 720 -3.26 -0.07 10.19
CA ALA A 720 -1.90 -0.12 9.65
C ALA A 720 -1.54 -1.47 9.02
N ASN A 721 -1.95 -2.59 9.64
CA ASN A 721 -1.75 -3.93 9.07
C ASN A 721 -2.54 -4.12 7.77
N PHE A 722 -3.79 -3.66 7.73
CA PHE A 722 -4.61 -3.68 6.53
C PHE A 722 -4.00 -2.84 5.41
N LEU A 723 -3.52 -1.63 5.71
CA LEU A 723 -2.87 -0.74 4.74
C LEU A 723 -1.59 -1.34 4.16
N LYS A 724 -0.85 -2.12 4.96
CA LYS A 724 0.35 -2.82 4.51
C LYS A 724 0.02 -4.00 3.62
N SER A 725 -0.92 -4.86 4.04
CA SER A 725 -1.05 -6.24 3.54
C SER A 725 -2.41 -6.60 2.93
N GLY A 726 -3.41 -5.72 3.01
CA GLY A 726 -4.81 -6.02 2.72
C GLY A 726 -5.48 -6.89 3.78
N ASN A 727 -4.80 -7.23 4.90
CA ASN A 727 -5.35 -8.02 5.99
C ASN A 727 -5.03 -7.38 7.36
N PRO A 728 -6.04 -7.04 8.18
CA PRO A 728 -5.83 -6.39 9.48
C PRO A 728 -5.05 -7.25 10.48
N ASN A 729 -4.92 -8.56 10.23
CA ASN A 729 -4.20 -9.49 11.11
C ASN A 729 -2.73 -9.70 10.71
N LEU A 730 -2.34 -9.42 9.47
CA LEU A 730 -1.00 -9.73 8.95
C LEU A 730 -0.12 -8.48 8.97
N SER A 731 1.02 -8.58 9.64
CA SER A 731 2.04 -7.52 9.61
C SER A 731 3.16 -7.93 8.65
N LEU A 732 3.36 -7.17 7.57
CA LEU A 732 4.43 -7.42 6.57
C LEU A 732 5.84 -7.14 7.11
N ALA A 733 5.95 -6.35 8.17
CA ALA A 733 7.08 -6.32 9.07
C ALA A 733 6.55 -6.74 10.43
N ALA A 734 7.22 -7.62 11.16
CA ALA A 734 6.81 -8.03 12.52
C ALA A 734 6.84 -6.88 13.56
N SER A 735 6.71 -5.62 13.14
CA SER A 735 6.79 -4.43 13.96
C SER A 735 5.42 -4.02 14.47
N THR A 736 4.98 -4.73 15.50
CA THR A 736 4.66 -4.22 16.85
C THR A 736 4.31 -5.44 17.69
N SER A 737 4.86 -5.55 18.90
CA SER A 737 4.46 -6.62 19.85
C SER A 737 2.97 -6.61 20.16
N PHE A 738 2.24 -5.52 19.86
CA PHE A 738 0.79 -5.44 20.01
C PHE A 738 0.03 -6.34 19.04
N SER A 739 0.57 -6.62 17.85
CA SER A 739 -0.08 -7.47 16.84
C SER A 739 -0.31 -8.91 17.31
N LYS A 740 0.57 -9.45 18.17
CA LYS A 740 0.40 -10.77 18.82
C LYS A 740 -0.71 -10.80 19.87
N PHE A 741 -1.21 -9.65 20.33
CA PHE A 741 -2.24 -9.52 21.36
C PHE A 741 -3.57 -8.96 20.85
N LEU A 742 -3.69 -8.71 19.53
CA LEU A 742 -4.95 -8.29 18.92
C LEU A 742 -5.86 -9.51 18.67
N PRO A 743 -7.11 -9.51 19.16
CA PRO A 743 -8.05 -10.59 18.87
C PRO A 743 -8.30 -10.71 17.36
N PRO A 744 -8.12 -11.89 16.74
CA PRO A 744 -8.17 -12.04 15.29
C PRO A 744 -9.45 -11.45 14.71
N TRP A 745 -9.30 -10.64 13.67
CA TRP A 745 -10.38 -10.02 12.92
C TRP A 745 -10.83 -10.98 11.81
N PRO A 746 -12.07 -11.50 11.86
CA PRO A 746 -12.56 -12.45 10.87
C PRO A 746 -12.67 -11.82 9.49
N GLN A 747 -12.37 -12.59 8.45
CA GLN A 747 -12.74 -12.21 7.09
C GLN A 747 -14.26 -12.31 6.92
N PHE A 748 -14.85 -11.38 6.20
CA PHE A 748 -16.26 -11.35 5.86
C PHE A 748 -16.52 -12.35 4.72
N MET A 749 -16.91 -13.57 5.07
CA MET A 749 -17.16 -14.65 4.11
C MET A 749 -18.38 -15.50 4.52
N PRO A 750 -19.00 -16.22 3.57
CA PRO A 750 -20.10 -17.12 3.87
C PRO A 750 -19.62 -18.26 4.77
N HIS A 751 -20.17 -18.36 5.99
CA HIS A 751 -19.89 -19.45 6.92
C HIS A 751 -21.23 -20.01 7.43
N PRO A 752 -21.36 -21.31 7.75
CA PRO A 752 -22.56 -21.88 8.38
C PRO A 752 -23.08 -21.14 9.63
N GLY A 753 -22.25 -20.32 10.29
CA GLY A 753 -22.66 -19.49 11.43
C GLY A 753 -23.05 -18.05 11.08
N GLY A 754 -23.09 -17.67 9.80
CA GLY A 754 -23.36 -16.30 9.33
C GLY A 754 -22.10 -15.47 9.02
N TRP A 755 -22.32 -14.23 8.59
CA TRP A 755 -21.26 -13.30 8.18
C TRP A 755 -20.60 -12.63 9.37
N GLY A 756 -19.28 -12.79 9.53
CA GLY A 756 -18.52 -12.29 10.68
C GLY A 756 -18.06 -10.84 10.54
N TYR A 757 -18.14 -10.06 11.61
CA TYR A 757 -17.60 -8.70 11.70
C TYR A 757 -16.92 -8.44 13.06
N LYS A 758 -16.07 -7.41 13.12
CA LYS A 758 -15.41 -6.96 14.34
C LYS A 758 -16.21 -5.86 15.03
N GLU A 759 -16.56 -6.05 16.29
CA GLU A 759 -17.12 -4.99 17.14
C GLU A 759 -15.98 -4.19 17.77
N LEU A 760 -15.89 -2.89 17.48
CA LEU A 760 -14.86 -2.00 18.02
C LEU A 760 -15.22 -1.51 19.44
N SER A 761 -15.49 -2.45 20.34
CA SER A 761 -15.67 -2.21 21.77
C SER A 761 -14.34 -2.38 22.52
N PHE A 762 -14.26 -2.02 23.80
CA PHE A 762 -13.05 -2.23 24.63
C PHE A 762 -12.61 -3.72 24.69
N THR A 763 -13.50 -4.65 24.37
CA THR A 763 -13.23 -6.09 24.32
C THR A 763 -12.88 -6.61 22.92
N LEU A 764 -13.11 -5.83 21.85
CA LEU A 764 -12.82 -6.20 20.46
C LEU A 764 -13.44 -7.54 20.01
N ASN A 765 -14.70 -7.77 20.37
CA ASN A 765 -15.40 -9.04 20.14
C ASN A 765 -15.65 -9.32 18.65
N ASN A 766 -15.66 -10.61 18.29
CA ASN A 766 -16.17 -11.06 17.00
C ASN A 766 -17.67 -11.32 17.10
N ARG A 767 -18.43 -10.66 16.23
CA ARG A 767 -19.88 -10.79 16.13
C ARG A 767 -20.26 -11.30 14.75
N LYS A 768 -21.53 -11.65 14.57
CA LYS A 768 -22.07 -12.15 13.30
C LYS A 768 -23.40 -11.50 12.97
N ASN A 769 -23.74 -11.45 11.68
CA ASN A 769 -25.07 -11.07 11.18
C ASN A 769 -25.52 -9.68 11.66
N LEU A 770 -24.71 -8.65 11.38
CA LEU A 770 -25.02 -7.26 11.76
C LEU A 770 -26.39 -6.85 11.21
N GLN A 771 -27.30 -6.45 12.10
CA GLN A 771 -28.66 -5.98 11.77
C GLN A 771 -29.42 -6.88 10.77
N SER A 772 -29.23 -8.20 10.84
CA SER A 772 -29.77 -9.14 9.84
C SER A 772 -31.29 -9.05 9.63
N PRO A 773 -32.16 -8.91 10.66
CA PRO A 773 -33.59 -8.72 10.45
C PRO A 773 -33.93 -7.43 9.67
N GLN A 774 -33.28 -6.31 10.03
CA GLN A 774 -33.47 -5.00 9.42
C GLN A 774 -32.95 -4.99 7.98
N CYS A 775 -31.80 -5.60 7.74
CA CYS A 775 -31.25 -5.69 6.40
C CYS A 775 -32.01 -6.65 5.50
N SER A 776 -32.58 -7.74 6.03
CA SER A 776 -33.53 -8.58 5.29
C SER A 776 -34.83 -7.82 4.95
N PHE A 777 -35.33 -7.00 5.88
CA PHE A 777 -36.48 -6.14 5.62
C PHE A 777 -36.24 -5.19 4.43
N TRP A 778 -35.11 -4.49 4.42
CA TRP A 778 -34.78 -3.53 3.35
C TRP A 778 -34.33 -4.17 2.03
N SER A 779 -33.52 -5.24 2.06
CA SER A 779 -32.97 -5.86 0.85
C SER A 779 -33.91 -6.89 0.19
N GLN A 780 -34.81 -7.52 0.95
CA GLN A 780 -35.67 -8.60 0.44
C GLN A 780 -37.15 -8.24 0.48
N TYR A 781 -37.68 -7.84 1.64
CA TYR A 781 -39.12 -7.61 1.81
C TYR A 781 -39.59 -6.38 1.03
N VAL A 782 -38.97 -5.21 1.25
CA VAL A 782 -39.37 -3.95 0.61
C VAL A 782 -39.35 -4.05 -0.92
N PRO A 783 -38.31 -4.63 -1.54
CA PRO A 783 -38.33 -4.84 -2.97
C PRO A 783 -39.41 -5.77 -3.51
N ALA A 784 -39.72 -6.85 -2.79
CA ALA A 784 -40.84 -7.73 -3.14
C ALA A 784 -42.18 -6.99 -3.02
N LEU A 785 -42.33 -6.15 -1.99
CA LEU A 785 -43.50 -5.29 -1.79
C LEU A 785 -43.66 -4.32 -2.96
N ILE A 786 -42.61 -3.61 -3.38
CA ILE A 786 -42.64 -2.68 -4.52
C ILE A 786 -43.05 -3.41 -5.80
N THR A 787 -42.45 -4.58 -6.08
CA THR A 787 -42.77 -5.36 -7.29
C THR A 787 -44.23 -5.83 -7.28
N SER A 788 -44.75 -6.21 -6.12
CA SER A 788 -46.13 -6.68 -5.97
C SER A 788 -47.19 -5.57 -6.04
N THR A 789 -46.84 -4.35 -5.63
CA THR A 789 -47.75 -3.19 -5.60
C THR A 789 -47.66 -2.34 -6.87
N GLY A 790 -46.52 -2.34 -7.58
CA GLY A 790 -46.32 -1.62 -8.84
C GLY A 790 -47.22 -2.10 -9.98
N TYR A 791 -47.58 -3.40 -10.02
CA TYR A 791 -48.46 -3.98 -11.05
C TYR A 791 -49.91 -3.45 -11.03
N GLN A 792 -50.34 -2.76 -9.97
CA GLN A 792 -51.68 -2.14 -9.93
C GLN A 792 -51.78 -0.80 -10.66
N SER A 793 -50.65 -0.19 -11.04
CA SER A 793 -50.63 1.15 -11.65
C SER A 793 -50.74 1.18 -13.17
N GLN A 794 -50.61 0.03 -13.87
CA GLN A 794 -50.61 -0.02 -15.34
C GLN A 794 -51.70 -0.86 -16.02
N SER A 795 -52.63 -1.46 -15.28
CA SER A 795 -53.82 -2.05 -15.92
C SER A 795 -54.94 -2.29 -14.92
N GLN A 796 -56.11 -1.66 -15.11
CA GLN A 796 -57.39 -2.38 -15.34
C GLN A 796 -58.62 -1.45 -15.28
N THR A 797 -59.51 -1.68 -16.26
CA THR A 797 -60.88 -1.19 -16.38
C THR A 797 -61.83 -1.80 -15.33
N PRO A 798 -63.01 -1.20 -15.05
CA PRO A 798 -63.79 -1.40 -13.81
C PRO A 798 -64.52 -2.75 -13.61
N ALA A 799 -64.20 -3.81 -14.35
CA ALA A 799 -64.98 -5.05 -14.33
C ALA A 799 -64.35 -6.25 -13.57
N SER A 800 -63.11 -6.14 -13.05
CA SER A 800 -62.40 -7.26 -12.39
C SER A 800 -62.33 -7.19 -10.85
N LEU A 801 -62.97 -6.19 -10.22
CA LEU A 801 -62.85 -5.88 -8.79
C LEU A 801 -63.29 -7.01 -7.82
N GLY A 802 -64.18 -7.92 -8.25
CA GLY A 802 -64.75 -8.96 -7.36
C GLY A 802 -63.87 -10.20 -7.12
N LEU A 803 -63.12 -10.66 -8.13
CA LEU A 803 -62.29 -11.88 -8.02
C LEU A 803 -60.85 -11.60 -7.58
N GLN A 804 -60.28 -10.45 -7.93
CA GLN A 804 -58.91 -10.08 -7.52
C GLN A 804 -58.82 -9.67 -6.04
N ALA A 805 -59.87 -9.09 -5.46
CA ALA A 805 -59.91 -8.76 -4.03
C ALA A 805 -59.75 -10.01 -3.14
N ASN A 806 -60.37 -11.12 -3.52
CA ASN A 806 -60.27 -12.40 -2.78
C ASN A 806 -58.89 -13.06 -2.92
N LEU A 807 -58.23 -12.95 -4.08
CA LEU A 807 -56.86 -13.44 -4.27
C LEU A 807 -55.83 -12.59 -3.50
N ASN A 808 -56.04 -11.27 -3.45
CA ASN A 808 -55.19 -10.33 -2.73
C ASN A 808 -55.36 -10.44 -1.21
N LEU A 809 -56.58 -10.68 -0.71
CA LEU A 809 -56.81 -11.00 0.70
C LEU A 809 -56.07 -12.28 1.09
N ARG A 810 -56.13 -13.33 0.27
CA ARG A 810 -55.38 -14.58 0.52
C ARG A 810 -53.87 -14.37 0.50
N LYS A 811 -53.33 -13.55 -0.42
CA LYS A 811 -51.89 -13.22 -0.45
C LYS A 811 -51.46 -12.37 0.74
N MET A 812 -52.22 -11.35 1.12
CA MET A 812 -51.96 -10.56 2.34
C MET A 812 -52.08 -11.41 3.61
N LEU A 813 -53.06 -12.31 3.71
CA LEU A 813 -53.16 -13.28 4.81
C LEU A 813 -51.96 -14.24 4.83
N THR A 814 -51.45 -14.66 3.66
CA THR A 814 -50.25 -15.52 3.58
C THR A 814 -48.98 -14.78 4.00
N ILE A 815 -48.87 -13.48 3.68
CA ILE A 815 -47.78 -12.61 4.12
C ILE A 815 -47.89 -12.33 5.63
N GLY A 816 -49.11 -12.06 6.13
CA GLY A 816 -49.40 -11.90 7.56
C GLY A 816 -49.12 -13.17 8.37
N LEU A 817 -49.47 -14.35 7.84
CA LEU A 817 -49.14 -15.65 8.44
C LEU A 817 -47.63 -15.93 8.45
N LYS A 818 -46.88 -15.46 7.45
CA LYS A 818 -45.40 -15.50 7.47
C LYS A 818 -44.81 -14.56 8.53
N MET A 819 -45.37 -13.36 8.71
CA MET A 819 -44.99 -12.45 9.81
C MET A 819 -45.33 -13.01 11.20
N PHE A 820 -46.48 -13.70 11.33
CA PHE A 820 -46.87 -14.36 12.58
C PHE A 820 -45.94 -15.54 12.91
N ARG A 821 -45.53 -16.32 11.89
CA ARG A 821 -44.49 -17.36 12.06
C ARG A 821 -43.12 -16.79 12.41
N PHE A 822 -42.76 -15.63 11.87
CA PHE A 822 -41.51 -14.94 12.20
C PHE A 822 -41.53 -14.42 13.65
N SER A 823 -42.66 -13.87 14.09
CA SER A 823 -42.86 -13.39 15.47
C SER A 823 -42.85 -14.54 16.49
N CYS A 824 -43.43 -15.70 16.16
CA CYS A 824 -43.39 -16.88 17.02
C CYS A 824 -41.99 -17.52 17.12
N ASN A 825 -41.15 -17.43 16.09
CA ASN A 825 -39.78 -17.95 16.14
C ASN A 825 -38.79 -17.04 16.90
N CYS A 826 -39.15 -15.79 17.18
CA CYS A 826 -38.38 -14.90 18.07
C CYS A 826 -38.79 -15.03 19.55
N LEU A 827 -39.84 -15.79 19.86
CA LEU A 827 -40.36 -16.03 21.21
C LEU A 827 -39.98 -17.42 21.76
N PHE A 828 -39.12 -18.17 21.06
CA PHE A 828 -38.56 -19.46 21.49
C PHE A 828 -37.04 -19.46 21.50
#